data_AF-A0A9P5NR39-F1
#
_entry.id   AF-A0A9P5NR39-F1
#
_cell.length_a   1.000
_cell.length_b   1.000
_cell.length_c   1.000
_cell.angle_alpha   90.00
_cell.angle_beta   90.00
_cell.angle_gamma   90.00
#
_symmetry.space_group_name_H-M   'P 1'
#
loop_
_entity.id
_entity.type
_entity.pdbx_description
1 polymer ?
#
loop_
_entity_poly.entity_id
_entity_poly.type
_entity_poly.pdbx_seq_one_letter_code
_entity_poly.pdbx_strand_id
1 'polypeptide(L)'
;MPDAELPNLDDISKTVFCIPYNPPEEADGAEEQHRLHASAHEERDLENGEDLRFLAYKEAWKICLERMQRVIQELQKSSIRAVVDEVRSSYTNVLPGLPYEELPVVSVINPGLGSTFLEDISTQLENGQLSELSQNVECIVTHLYPGDLPNVSSGMRAIVSSFVEREDTQDRVNRKPSSSLANYDIKFLRAWYRARLKTSGSDNSSSLNLVVVLHEFEQLDPQVMQDIFYICSGSISALRLIFLISMSSSLNYLSANYPRATMSLLRVRSFTTPSGPEVLQEVLLKTFFDTHFEPFVMIGPALIEYLQDYFTRFHSSMDAILTILQIGHLKHFSSDPLTVLVRGTPSTDVLSKPGSFGFLRSLSARLAHALAVQDVELEGDVFHPLSNIPQVIENVNHARQIFYSRLRSLRLGFGIMICIQSFLEKEGYRGLEWSIAANKGVICDAMINLLKGHFTRDVKELVRYTRKLKQDELRSLLDRLHALFLYLPPRVRTEEKKSLDQLGRMKTSLEESNSRANASADISASLSEWVGQYLGEKLNLPEECDLWDIWYTGLAPFPSELLNPSIRASLMAGLLRPHDYVEDINGNVNTEPSQKNIWELPDTSILFKRYLDSGKMINVYDWFESFKDVLDSQRTHLKEPISPQKRVKSKVKSQVPDATEDDDKWDIEVQARFIRALHELDYLGFIKHTNRKADHLLRTIFDVNGAD
;
A
#
# COMPACT_ATOMS: atom_id res chain seq x y z
N MET A 1 -38.37 -14.49 -22.67
CA MET A 1 -37.51 -15.30 -21.79
C MET A 1 -38.46 -16.19 -20.99
N PRO A 2 -38.30 -17.52 -21.01
CA PRO A 2 -39.17 -18.39 -20.21
C PRO A 2 -39.01 -18.02 -18.73
N ASP A 3 -40.11 -18.10 -17.98
CA ASP A 3 -40.17 -17.80 -16.55
C ASP A 3 -38.97 -18.38 -15.82
N ALA A 4 -38.08 -17.51 -15.32
CA ALA A 4 -36.91 -17.92 -14.56
C ALA A 4 -37.42 -18.43 -13.22
N GLU A 5 -37.68 -19.74 -13.13
CA GLU A 5 -37.88 -20.44 -11.87
C GLU A 5 -36.75 -20.02 -10.92
N LEU A 6 -37.11 -19.46 -9.77
CA LEU A 6 -36.15 -19.12 -8.72
C LEU A 6 -35.26 -20.34 -8.48
N PRO A 7 -33.92 -20.20 -8.53
CA PRO A 7 -33.03 -21.33 -8.34
C PRO A 7 -33.30 -21.96 -6.98
N ASN A 8 -33.56 -23.27 -6.96
CA ASN A 8 -33.69 -24.02 -5.71
C ASN A 8 -32.32 -24.02 -4.98
N LEU A 9 -32.16 -23.14 -4.00
CA LEU A 9 -30.92 -22.94 -3.26
C LEU A 9 -30.55 -24.13 -2.36
N ASP A 10 -31.49 -25.04 -2.12
CA ASP A 10 -31.28 -26.27 -1.33
C ASP A 10 -30.83 -27.46 -2.18
N ASP A 11 -30.57 -27.27 -3.47
CA ASP A 11 -30.11 -28.32 -4.38
C ASP A 11 -28.63 -28.68 -4.13
N ILE A 12 -28.41 -29.75 -3.35
CA ILE A 12 -27.08 -30.28 -2.97
C ILE A 12 -26.23 -30.69 -4.19
N SER A 13 -26.84 -30.89 -5.36
CA SER A 13 -26.10 -31.26 -6.59
C SER A 13 -25.46 -30.06 -7.31
N LYS A 14 -25.83 -28.83 -6.95
CA LYS A 14 -25.35 -27.60 -7.59
C LYS A 14 -24.32 -26.91 -6.72
N THR A 15 -23.21 -26.52 -7.35
CA THR A 15 -22.13 -25.75 -6.70
C THR A 15 -22.15 -24.26 -7.05
N VAL A 16 -22.96 -23.86 -8.04
CA VAL A 16 -23.07 -22.48 -8.52
C VAL A 16 -24.53 -22.16 -8.80
N PHE A 17 -25.01 -21.04 -8.24
CA PHE A 17 -26.34 -20.50 -8.48
C PHE A 17 -26.22 -19.12 -9.11
N CYS A 18 -26.91 -18.89 -10.22
CA CYS A 18 -27.05 -17.55 -10.80
C CYS A 18 -28.39 -16.99 -10.33
N ILE A 19 -28.35 -15.92 -9.53
CA ILE A 19 -29.54 -15.18 -9.11
C ILE A 19 -29.61 -13.94 -10.00
N PRO A 20 -30.41 -13.95 -11.09
CA PRO A 20 -30.51 -12.79 -11.96
C PRO A 20 -31.17 -11.63 -11.20
N TYR A 21 -30.46 -10.51 -11.09
CA TYR A 21 -31.01 -9.25 -10.61
C TYR A 21 -31.45 -8.43 -11.82
N ASN A 22 -32.76 -8.27 -12.00
CA ASN A 22 -33.33 -7.32 -12.95
C ASN A 22 -33.71 -6.06 -12.18
N PRO A 23 -32.90 -4.98 -12.22
CA PRO A 23 -33.30 -3.72 -11.63
C PRO A 23 -34.60 -3.24 -12.29
N PRO A 24 -35.56 -2.65 -11.55
CA PRO A 24 -36.74 -2.05 -12.15
C PRO A 24 -36.32 -0.98 -13.18
N GLU A 25 -37.03 -0.84 -14.30
CA GLU A 25 -36.68 0.08 -15.41
C GLU A 25 -36.57 1.56 -14.98
N GLU A 26 -37.07 1.94 -13.80
CA GLU A 26 -36.89 3.27 -13.19
C GLU A 26 -35.54 3.46 -12.46
N ALA A 27 -34.77 2.39 -12.26
CA ALA A 27 -33.46 2.41 -11.60
C ALA A 27 -32.28 2.65 -12.56
N ASP A 28 -32.51 2.71 -13.88
CA ASP A 28 -31.49 2.99 -14.91
C ASP A 28 -30.90 4.42 -14.84
N GLY A 29 -31.27 5.23 -13.84
CA GLY A 29 -30.70 6.54 -13.56
C GLY A 29 -30.31 6.81 -12.11
N ALA A 30 -30.54 5.88 -11.19
CA ALA A 30 -30.08 6.01 -9.81
C ALA A 30 -28.74 5.26 -9.70
N GLU A 31 -27.63 5.96 -9.96
CA GLU A 31 -26.31 5.48 -9.54
C GLU A 31 -26.45 4.96 -8.10
N GLU A 32 -26.14 3.68 -7.84
CA GLU A 32 -26.05 3.18 -6.48
C GLU A 32 -25.17 4.15 -5.70
N GLN A 33 -25.79 4.95 -4.83
CA GLN A 33 -25.08 5.93 -4.04
C GLN A 33 -24.21 5.12 -3.11
N HIS A 34 -22.92 5.00 -3.45
CA HIS A 34 -21.94 4.33 -2.61
C HIS A 34 -21.84 5.20 -1.34
N ARG A 35 -22.48 4.76 -0.26
CA ARG A 35 -22.50 5.47 1.02
C ARG A 35 -21.35 4.97 1.89
N LEU A 36 -20.74 5.89 2.64
CA LEU A 36 -19.87 5.47 3.74
C LEU A 36 -20.72 4.75 4.78
N HIS A 37 -20.12 3.83 5.55
CA HIS A 37 -20.77 3.31 6.73
C HIS A 37 -21.10 4.45 7.70
N ALA A 38 -22.23 4.32 8.40
CA ALA A 38 -22.62 5.24 9.45
C ALA A 38 -21.49 5.42 10.46
N SER A 39 -21.21 6.68 10.80
CA SER A 39 -20.20 6.99 11.81
C SER A 39 -20.66 6.40 13.15
N ALA A 40 -19.71 5.94 13.96
CA ALA A 40 -19.97 5.60 15.37
C ALA A 40 -20.52 6.79 16.19
N HIS A 41 -20.58 7.98 15.58
CA HIS A 41 -21.01 9.24 16.15
C HIS A 41 -22.12 9.90 15.33
N GLU A 42 -23.06 9.12 14.82
CA GLU A 42 -24.22 9.59 14.03
C GLU A 42 -24.96 10.75 14.71
N GLU A 43 -25.10 10.73 16.05
CA GLU A 43 -25.74 11.80 16.83
C GLU A 43 -25.03 13.17 16.72
N ARG A 44 -23.76 13.18 16.31
CA ARG A 44 -22.92 14.38 16.13
C ARG A 44 -22.74 14.76 14.67
N ASP A 45 -23.43 14.07 13.77
CA ASP A 45 -23.30 14.26 12.33
C ASP A 45 -24.24 15.36 11.79
N LEU A 46 -24.00 15.78 10.56
CA LEU A 46 -24.91 16.65 9.80
C LEU A 46 -26.00 15.82 9.10
N GLU A 47 -27.09 16.47 8.69
CA GLU A 47 -28.06 15.87 7.75
C GLU A 47 -27.34 15.46 6.46
N ASN A 48 -27.44 14.17 6.07
CA ASN A 48 -26.67 13.56 4.97
C ASN A 48 -25.13 13.66 5.15
N GLY A 49 -24.65 13.70 6.40
CA GLY A 49 -23.24 13.87 6.73
C GLY A 49 -22.33 12.78 6.16
N GLU A 50 -22.80 11.53 6.07
CA GLU A 50 -22.08 10.42 5.43
C GLU A 50 -21.71 10.71 3.97
N ASP A 51 -22.68 11.17 3.18
CA ASP A 51 -22.49 11.52 1.77
C ASP A 51 -21.55 12.72 1.62
N LEU A 52 -21.69 13.73 2.49
CA LEU A 52 -20.83 14.91 2.51
C LEU A 52 -19.38 14.55 2.85
N ARG A 53 -19.17 13.64 3.82
CA ARG A 53 -17.84 13.11 4.14
C ARG A 53 -17.26 12.29 3.00
N PHE A 54 -18.07 11.46 2.36
CA PHE A 54 -17.60 10.66 1.24
C PHE A 54 -17.18 11.51 0.06
N LEU A 55 -17.90 12.59 -0.20
CA LEU A 55 -17.54 13.58 -1.21
C LEU A 55 -16.24 14.31 -0.84
N ALA A 56 -16.09 14.74 0.42
CA ALA A 56 -14.85 15.35 0.92
C ALA A 56 -13.65 14.39 0.81
N TYR A 57 -13.85 13.11 1.14
CA TYR A 57 -12.87 12.04 0.95
C TYR A 57 -12.47 11.90 -0.52
N LYS A 58 -13.45 11.78 -1.43
CA LYS A 58 -13.19 11.63 -2.88
C LYS A 58 -12.36 12.80 -3.42
N GLU A 59 -12.69 14.03 -3.04
CA GLU A 59 -11.94 15.22 -3.46
C GLU A 59 -10.51 15.22 -2.88
N ALA A 60 -10.35 15.00 -1.58
CA ALA A 60 -9.04 14.97 -0.92
C ALA A 60 -8.15 13.84 -1.47
N TRP A 61 -8.70 12.64 -1.62
CA TRP A 61 -7.99 11.50 -2.15
C TRP A 61 -7.61 11.69 -3.62
N LYS A 62 -8.52 12.23 -4.46
CA LYS A 62 -8.23 12.49 -5.87
C LYS A 62 -7.02 13.41 -6.03
N ILE A 63 -6.95 14.51 -5.28
CA ILE A 63 -5.82 15.46 -5.32
C ILE A 63 -4.52 14.77 -4.90
N CYS A 64 -4.57 13.95 -3.85
CA CYS A 64 -3.43 13.19 -3.35
C CYS A 64 -2.96 12.14 -4.39
N LEU A 65 -3.90 11.36 -4.94
CA LEU A 65 -3.64 10.34 -5.95
C LEU A 65 -3.02 10.93 -7.22
N GLU A 66 -3.60 11.99 -7.76
CA GLU A 66 -3.06 12.70 -8.93
C GLU A 66 -1.66 13.23 -8.66
N ARG A 67 -1.37 13.68 -7.44
CA ARG A 67 -0.02 14.11 -7.06
C ARG A 67 0.95 12.93 -7.02
N MET A 68 0.59 11.83 -6.37
CA MET A 68 1.44 10.63 -6.28
C MET A 68 1.71 10.03 -7.66
N GLN A 69 0.68 9.91 -8.50
CA GLN A 69 0.82 9.41 -9.88
C GLN A 69 1.79 10.28 -10.70
N ARG A 70 1.71 11.61 -10.58
CA ARG A 70 2.67 12.52 -11.23
C ARG A 70 4.10 12.30 -10.73
N VAL A 71 4.30 12.16 -9.43
CA VAL A 71 5.63 11.90 -8.85
C VAL A 71 6.20 10.57 -9.36
N ILE A 72 5.37 9.53 -9.41
CA ILE A 72 5.75 8.21 -9.93
C ILE A 72 6.12 8.30 -11.41
N GLN A 73 5.31 8.96 -12.24
CA GLN A 73 5.59 9.16 -13.66
C GLN A 73 6.90 9.93 -13.88
N GLU A 74 7.20 10.94 -13.06
CA GLU A 74 8.46 11.68 -13.12
C GLU A 74 9.67 10.79 -12.80
N LEU A 75 9.56 9.93 -11.76
CA LEU A 75 10.60 8.99 -11.38
C LEU A 75 10.89 7.95 -12.49
N GLN A 76 9.85 7.50 -13.18
CA GLN A 76 9.96 6.48 -14.21
C GLN A 76 10.43 7.03 -15.56
N LYS A 77 10.17 8.31 -15.86
CA LYS A 77 10.39 8.94 -17.17
C LYS A 77 11.78 8.73 -17.74
N SER A 78 12.82 8.82 -16.90
CA SER A 78 14.21 8.63 -17.34
C SER A 78 14.49 7.18 -17.75
N SER A 79 13.97 6.22 -16.98
CA SER A 79 14.13 4.79 -17.22
C SER A 79 13.34 4.34 -18.46
N ILE A 80 12.09 4.80 -18.59
CA ILE A 80 11.25 4.52 -19.77
C ILE A 80 11.95 5.01 -21.03
N ARG A 81 12.43 6.26 -21.03
CA ARG A 81 13.16 6.83 -22.18
C ARG A 81 14.39 5.99 -22.54
N ALA A 82 15.19 5.61 -21.55
CA ALA A 82 16.39 4.81 -21.79
C ALA A 82 16.08 3.44 -22.42
N VAL A 83 15.00 2.77 -21.96
CA VAL A 83 14.55 1.50 -22.54
C VAL A 83 14.02 1.69 -23.97
N VAL A 84 13.19 2.72 -24.20
CA VAL A 84 12.63 3.03 -25.52
C VAL A 84 13.75 3.34 -26.54
N ASP A 85 14.74 4.14 -26.14
CA ASP A 85 15.89 4.49 -26.98
C ASP A 85 16.74 3.26 -27.33
N GLU A 86 16.95 2.34 -26.39
CA GLU A 86 17.66 1.06 -26.64
C GLU A 86 16.87 0.14 -27.58
N VAL A 87 15.55 0.01 -27.39
CA VAL A 87 14.70 -0.80 -28.27
C VAL A 87 14.72 -0.26 -29.71
N ARG A 88 14.63 1.07 -29.88
CA ARG A 88 14.68 1.70 -31.21
C ARG A 88 16.05 1.56 -31.88
N SER A 89 17.14 1.66 -31.11
CA SER A 89 18.52 1.57 -31.61
C SER A 89 19.10 0.15 -31.67
N SER A 90 18.34 -0.87 -31.28
CA SER A 90 18.82 -2.26 -31.19
C SER A 90 19.47 -2.78 -32.48
N TYR A 91 18.99 -2.37 -33.66
CA TYR A 91 19.53 -2.83 -34.95
C TYR A 91 20.48 -1.84 -35.65
N THR A 92 20.83 -0.70 -35.04
CA THR A 92 21.70 0.30 -35.67
C THR A 92 23.19 0.07 -35.38
N ASN A 93 23.54 -0.39 -34.17
CA ASN A 93 24.91 -0.60 -33.71
C ASN A 93 25.30 -2.09 -33.72
N VAL A 94 25.01 -2.82 -34.80
CA VAL A 94 25.37 -4.23 -34.92
C VAL A 94 26.86 -4.35 -35.23
N LEU A 95 27.60 -5.12 -34.41
CA LEU A 95 29.02 -5.38 -34.65
C LEU A 95 29.18 -6.23 -35.92
N PRO A 96 29.84 -5.72 -36.98
CA PRO A 96 30.07 -6.49 -38.18
C PRO A 96 31.10 -7.60 -37.91
N GLY A 97 30.83 -8.83 -38.40
CA GLY A 97 31.80 -9.92 -38.38
C GLY A 97 31.71 -10.90 -37.20
N LEU A 98 30.63 -10.87 -36.42
CA LEU A 98 30.35 -11.94 -35.44
C LEU A 98 30.00 -13.26 -36.15
N PRO A 99 30.37 -14.42 -35.56
CA PRO A 99 30.09 -15.74 -36.15
C PRO A 99 28.59 -16.08 -36.18
N TYR A 100 27.80 -15.48 -35.29
CA TYR A 100 26.34 -15.61 -35.22
C TYR A 100 25.72 -14.22 -35.05
N GLU A 101 24.55 -14.00 -35.64
CA GLU A 101 23.74 -12.80 -35.35
C GLU A 101 23.12 -12.95 -33.96
N GLU A 102 23.29 -11.91 -33.13
CA GLU A 102 22.77 -11.92 -31.76
C GLU A 102 21.34 -11.37 -31.71
N LEU A 103 20.44 -12.07 -31.01
CA LEU A 103 19.08 -11.66 -30.74
C LEU A 103 19.08 -10.53 -29.70
N PRO A 104 18.55 -9.33 -30.01
CA PRO A 104 18.43 -8.26 -29.03
C PRO A 104 17.45 -8.65 -27.90
N VAL A 105 17.94 -8.64 -26.67
CA VAL A 105 17.14 -8.84 -25.46
C VAL A 105 17.34 -7.65 -24.54
N VAL A 106 16.25 -6.95 -24.25
CA VAL A 106 16.23 -5.85 -23.29
C VAL A 106 15.60 -6.36 -22.00
N SER A 107 16.40 -6.44 -20.94
CA SER A 107 15.96 -6.87 -19.62
C SER A 107 15.58 -5.67 -18.77
N VAL A 108 14.37 -5.67 -18.23
CA VAL A 108 13.87 -4.67 -17.30
C VAL A 108 13.69 -5.33 -15.94
N ILE A 109 14.52 -4.91 -14.98
CA ILE A 109 14.40 -5.32 -13.58
C ILE A 109 13.47 -4.32 -12.90
N ASN A 110 12.25 -4.76 -12.61
CA ASN A 110 11.18 -3.94 -12.08
C ASN A 110 10.39 -4.67 -10.98
N PRO A 111 10.90 -4.70 -9.74
CA PRO A 111 10.24 -5.40 -8.64
C PRO A 111 9.06 -4.62 -8.02
N GLY A 112 8.86 -3.35 -8.37
CA GLY A 112 7.96 -2.46 -7.61
C GLY A 112 6.96 -1.63 -8.42
N LEU A 113 7.15 -1.46 -9.73
CA LEU A 113 6.36 -0.52 -10.54
C LEU A 113 5.20 -1.16 -11.31
N GLY A 114 4.97 -2.47 -11.19
CA GLY A 114 3.84 -3.18 -11.80
C GLY A 114 3.83 -3.19 -13.34
N SER A 115 2.68 -3.56 -13.92
CA SER A 115 2.46 -3.63 -15.38
C SER A 115 2.43 -2.27 -16.06
N THR A 116 2.04 -1.22 -15.34
CA THR A 116 1.91 0.16 -15.85
C THR A 116 3.20 0.68 -16.47
N PHE A 117 4.36 0.35 -15.90
CA PHE A 117 5.65 0.71 -16.46
C PHE A 117 5.88 0.12 -17.87
N LEU A 118 5.50 -1.14 -18.09
CA LEU A 118 5.66 -1.81 -19.38
C LEU A 118 4.60 -1.34 -20.38
N GLU A 119 3.40 -1.02 -19.91
CA GLU A 119 2.35 -0.38 -20.72
C GLU A 119 2.82 1.00 -21.20
N ASP A 120 3.43 1.82 -20.34
CA ASP A 120 3.99 3.12 -20.70
C ASP A 120 5.14 3.00 -21.72
N ILE A 121 6.00 1.99 -21.60
CA ILE A 121 7.01 1.70 -22.63
C ILE A 121 6.33 1.34 -23.95
N SER A 122 5.30 0.49 -23.90
CA SER A 122 4.62 0.00 -25.09
C SER A 122 3.88 1.13 -25.81
N THR A 123 3.17 1.99 -25.07
CA THR A 123 2.52 3.18 -25.61
C THR A 123 3.53 4.17 -26.20
N GLN A 124 4.71 4.35 -25.60
CA GLN A 124 5.76 5.21 -26.18
C GLN A 124 6.43 4.59 -27.41
N LEU A 125 6.56 3.27 -27.47
CA LEU A 125 7.08 2.57 -28.66
C LEU A 125 6.11 2.68 -29.84
N GLU A 126 4.80 2.51 -29.59
CA GLU A 126 3.75 2.56 -30.62
C GLU A 126 3.36 4.00 -31.02
N ASN A 127 3.20 4.91 -30.05
CA ASN A 127 2.68 6.28 -30.27
C ASN A 127 3.72 7.39 -30.14
N GLY A 128 4.93 7.11 -29.65
CA GLY A 128 5.88 8.14 -29.27
C GLY A 128 6.35 8.96 -30.48
N GLN A 129 6.21 10.30 -30.38
CA GLN A 129 6.74 11.24 -31.36
C GLN A 129 8.21 10.94 -31.67
N LEU A 130 8.51 10.94 -32.97
CA LEU A 130 9.83 10.72 -33.55
C LEU A 130 10.81 11.74 -32.95
N SER A 131 11.74 11.28 -32.10
CA SER A 131 12.86 12.12 -31.67
C SER A 131 13.77 12.35 -32.86
N GLU A 132 14.23 13.59 -33.07
CA GLU A 132 15.11 13.99 -34.19
C GLU A 132 16.43 13.19 -34.26
N LEU A 133 16.80 12.47 -33.19
CA LEU A 133 18.03 11.69 -33.07
C LEU A 133 17.87 10.21 -33.41
N SER A 134 16.64 9.67 -33.41
CA SER A 134 16.35 8.26 -33.73
C SER A 134 15.81 8.17 -35.15
N GLN A 135 16.45 7.37 -36.01
CA GLN A 135 15.94 7.02 -37.34
C GLN A 135 14.44 6.64 -37.26
N ASN A 136 13.67 6.88 -38.32
CA ASN A 136 12.23 6.54 -38.40
C ASN A 136 12.01 5.01 -38.23
N VAL A 137 11.90 4.54 -36.98
CA VAL A 137 11.67 3.12 -36.65
C VAL A 137 10.27 2.95 -36.08
N GLU A 138 9.37 2.37 -36.87
CA GLU A 138 8.05 1.91 -36.43
C GLU A 138 8.25 0.67 -35.53
N CYS A 139 7.52 0.59 -34.42
CA CYS A 139 7.57 -0.54 -33.50
C CYS A 139 6.16 -1.14 -33.37
N ILE A 140 6.05 -2.47 -33.47
CA ILE A 140 4.84 -3.22 -33.12
C ILE A 140 5.17 -4.02 -31.87
N VAL A 141 4.40 -3.83 -30.81
CA VAL A 141 4.66 -4.45 -29.50
C VAL A 141 3.62 -5.52 -29.23
N THR A 142 4.01 -6.69 -28.72
CA THR A 142 3.10 -7.73 -28.23
C THR A 142 3.43 -8.14 -26.82
N HIS A 143 2.40 -8.42 -26.00
CA HIS A 143 2.56 -8.87 -24.63
C HIS A 143 2.22 -10.36 -24.54
N LEU A 144 3.08 -11.11 -23.87
CA LEU A 144 2.86 -12.52 -23.56
C LEU A 144 3.10 -12.76 -22.07
N TYR A 145 2.29 -13.63 -21.50
CA TYR A 145 2.31 -14.01 -20.09
C TYR A 145 2.70 -15.49 -19.93
N PRO A 146 3.12 -15.94 -18.73
CA PRO A 146 3.50 -17.33 -18.52
C PRO A 146 2.47 -18.37 -18.98
N GLY A 147 1.17 -18.06 -18.85
CA GLY A 147 0.09 -18.91 -19.34
C GLY A 147 0.04 -19.11 -20.87
N ASP A 148 0.66 -18.21 -21.65
CA ASP A 148 0.69 -18.29 -23.13
C ASP A 148 1.82 -19.21 -23.64
N LEU A 149 2.82 -19.50 -22.80
CA LEU A 149 4.02 -20.25 -23.16
C LEU A 149 4.19 -21.58 -22.38
N PRO A 150 3.16 -22.46 -22.27
CA PRO A 150 3.30 -23.73 -21.55
C PRO A 150 4.21 -24.74 -22.28
N ASN A 151 4.40 -24.57 -23.59
CA ASN A 151 5.30 -25.37 -24.41
C ASN A 151 5.69 -24.58 -25.68
N VAL A 152 6.71 -25.06 -26.40
CA VAL A 152 7.28 -24.36 -27.57
C VAL A 152 6.25 -24.12 -28.68
N SER A 153 5.34 -25.07 -28.94
CA SER A 153 4.33 -24.92 -29.99
C SER A 153 3.31 -23.84 -29.65
N SER A 154 2.82 -23.82 -28.41
CA SER A 154 1.91 -22.78 -27.91
C SER A 154 2.60 -21.41 -27.88
N GLY A 155 3.84 -21.33 -27.37
CA GLY A 155 4.59 -20.08 -27.31
C GLY A 155 4.87 -19.49 -28.69
N MET A 156 5.32 -20.30 -29.65
CA MET A 156 5.51 -19.83 -31.03
C MET A 156 4.19 -19.45 -31.71
N ARG A 157 3.10 -20.18 -31.43
CA ARG A 157 1.75 -19.78 -31.90
C ARG A 157 1.34 -18.42 -31.35
N ALA A 158 1.57 -18.19 -30.06
CA ALA A 158 1.22 -16.93 -29.40
C ALA A 158 2.00 -15.76 -30.01
N ILE A 159 3.34 -15.90 -30.15
CA ILE A 159 4.19 -14.89 -30.80
C ILE A 159 3.73 -14.58 -32.23
N VAL A 160 3.47 -15.62 -33.04
CA VAL A 160 3.12 -15.42 -34.46
C VAL A 160 1.72 -14.83 -34.59
N SER A 161 0.74 -15.35 -33.85
CA SER A 161 -0.66 -14.92 -33.95
C SER A 161 -0.84 -13.50 -33.41
N SER A 162 -0.13 -13.13 -32.35
CA SER A 162 -0.27 -11.82 -31.73
C SER A 162 0.21 -10.65 -32.59
N PHE A 163 1.14 -10.88 -33.52
CA PHE A 163 1.52 -9.89 -34.54
C PHE A 163 0.57 -9.89 -35.73
N VAL A 164 0.12 -11.06 -36.18
CA VAL A 164 -0.66 -11.19 -37.42
C VAL A 164 -2.13 -10.82 -37.21
N GLU A 165 -2.71 -11.11 -36.05
CA GLU A 165 -4.15 -10.89 -35.77
C GLU A 165 -4.45 -9.47 -35.26
N ARG A 166 -3.42 -8.67 -34.99
CA ARG A 166 -3.55 -7.30 -34.45
C ARG A 166 -3.93 -6.24 -35.49
N GLU A 167 -3.87 -6.56 -36.78
CA GLU A 167 -4.31 -5.65 -37.83
C GLU A 167 -5.84 -5.68 -38.00
N ASP A 168 -6.52 -4.61 -37.59
CA ASP A 168 -7.83 -4.19 -38.11
C ASP A 168 -7.71 -3.68 -39.57
N THR A 169 -6.97 -4.39 -40.41
CA THR A 169 -6.99 -4.14 -41.85
C THR A 169 -8.27 -4.74 -42.40
N GLN A 170 -9.05 -3.92 -43.12
CA GLN A 170 -10.29 -4.29 -43.80
C GLN A 170 -10.12 -5.49 -44.77
N ASP A 171 -8.90 -5.92 -45.02
CA ASP A 171 -8.54 -7.17 -45.68
C ASP A 171 -8.12 -8.23 -44.65
N ARG A 172 -9.09 -8.78 -43.90
CA ARG A 172 -8.92 -10.13 -43.34
C ARG A 172 -8.55 -11.03 -44.51
N VAL A 173 -7.31 -11.47 -44.58
CA VAL A 173 -6.89 -12.49 -45.54
C VAL A 173 -7.71 -13.73 -45.23
N ASN A 174 -8.84 -13.90 -45.92
CA ASN A 174 -9.75 -15.02 -45.74
C ASN A 174 -8.94 -16.30 -45.94
N ARG A 175 -8.67 -16.98 -44.83
CA ARG A 175 -7.87 -18.21 -44.78
C ARG A 175 -8.54 -19.22 -45.70
N LYS A 176 -7.89 -19.56 -46.82
CA LYS A 176 -8.23 -20.79 -47.53
C LYS A 176 -7.74 -21.96 -46.68
N PRO A 177 -8.52 -23.04 -46.50
CA PRO A 177 -8.15 -24.22 -45.70
C PRO A 177 -6.91 -24.99 -46.23
N SER A 178 -6.19 -24.44 -47.21
CA SER A 178 -5.01 -25.00 -47.86
C SER A 178 -3.73 -24.18 -47.64
N SER A 179 -3.65 -23.30 -46.63
CA SER A 179 -2.39 -22.61 -46.31
C SER A 179 -1.35 -23.61 -45.84
N SER A 180 -0.22 -23.75 -46.57
CA SER A 180 0.76 -24.81 -46.32
C SER A 180 1.65 -24.60 -45.08
N LEU A 181 1.59 -23.43 -44.44
CA LEU A 181 2.36 -23.12 -43.23
C LEU A 181 1.43 -23.12 -42.01
N ALA A 182 1.90 -23.74 -40.93
CA ALA A 182 1.20 -23.72 -39.66
C ALA A 182 1.25 -22.33 -39.02
N ASN A 183 0.22 -21.99 -38.24
CA ASN A 183 0.09 -20.71 -37.53
C ASN A 183 1.13 -20.48 -36.40
N TYR A 184 1.98 -21.47 -36.13
CA TYR A 184 3.08 -21.39 -35.17
C TYR A 184 4.47 -21.42 -35.85
N ASP A 185 4.55 -21.47 -37.18
CA ASP A 185 5.82 -21.48 -37.91
C ASP A 185 6.35 -20.04 -38.07
N ILE A 186 7.57 -19.77 -37.61
CA ILE A 186 8.24 -18.47 -37.75
C ILE A 186 8.39 -18.02 -39.21
N LYS A 187 8.40 -18.96 -40.17
CA LYS A 187 8.42 -18.64 -41.60
C LYS A 187 7.16 -17.90 -42.04
N PHE A 188 6.03 -18.15 -41.38
CA PHE A 188 4.78 -17.43 -41.63
C PHE A 188 4.91 -15.96 -41.20
N LEU A 189 5.45 -15.71 -40.00
CA LEU A 189 5.75 -14.35 -39.52
C LEU A 189 6.70 -13.62 -40.46
N ARG A 190 7.72 -14.30 -41.00
CA ARG A 190 8.64 -13.75 -42.00
C ARG A 190 7.94 -13.36 -43.30
N ALA A 191 6.98 -14.17 -43.77
CA ALA A 191 6.22 -13.85 -44.96
C ALA A 191 5.33 -12.61 -44.74
N TRP A 192 4.65 -12.55 -43.60
CA TRP A 192 3.84 -11.40 -43.20
C TRP A 192 4.68 -10.12 -43.06
N TYR A 193 5.81 -10.16 -42.35
CA TYR A 193 6.71 -9.02 -42.15
C TYR A 193 7.24 -8.45 -43.48
N ARG A 194 7.61 -9.32 -44.43
CA ARG A 194 8.03 -8.90 -45.77
C ARG A 194 6.89 -8.27 -46.58
N ALA A 195 5.65 -8.71 -46.40
CA ALA A 195 4.49 -8.10 -47.06
C ALA A 195 4.24 -6.70 -46.48
N ARG A 196 4.26 -6.56 -45.15
CA ARG A 196 4.12 -5.29 -44.43
C ARG A 196 5.14 -4.24 -44.88
N LEU A 197 6.43 -4.61 -44.96
CA LEU A 197 7.49 -3.71 -45.44
C LEU A 197 7.28 -3.24 -46.89
N LYS A 198 6.63 -4.03 -47.74
CA LYS A 198 6.31 -3.64 -49.13
C LYS A 198 5.12 -2.69 -49.19
N THR A 199 4.11 -2.88 -48.34
CA THR A 199 2.90 -2.05 -48.32
C THR A 199 3.17 -0.64 -47.79
N SER A 200 4.10 -0.48 -46.83
CA SER A 200 4.52 0.84 -46.32
C SER A 200 5.44 1.62 -47.29
N GLY A 201 5.68 1.11 -48.51
CA GLY A 201 6.67 1.63 -49.45
C GLY A 201 6.20 2.84 -50.28
N SER A 202 6.27 4.04 -49.71
CA SER A 202 6.49 5.27 -50.50
C SER A 202 7.79 6.03 -50.15
N ASP A 203 8.55 5.63 -49.13
CA ASP A 203 9.90 6.15 -48.87
C ASP A 203 10.80 5.04 -48.31
N ASN A 204 11.98 4.86 -48.92
CA ASN A 204 12.96 3.80 -48.62
C ASN A 204 13.66 3.91 -47.23
N SER A 205 13.05 4.54 -46.22
CA SER A 205 13.70 4.86 -44.94
C SER A 205 12.98 4.39 -43.68
N SER A 206 11.74 3.91 -43.75
CA SER A 206 11.04 3.39 -42.57
C SER A 206 11.46 1.95 -42.28
N SER A 207 11.84 1.68 -41.03
CA SER A 207 12.19 0.34 -40.59
C SER A 207 11.27 -0.12 -39.47
N LEU A 208 10.96 -1.41 -39.42
CA LEU A 208 9.95 -1.97 -38.53
C LEU A 208 10.58 -2.91 -37.51
N ASN A 209 10.44 -2.63 -36.22
CA ASN A 209 10.86 -3.52 -35.13
C ASN A 209 9.65 -4.28 -34.58
N LEU A 210 9.81 -5.59 -34.37
CA LEU A 210 8.82 -6.44 -33.70
C LEU A 210 9.28 -6.68 -32.27
N VAL A 211 8.54 -6.17 -31.29
CA VAL A 211 8.90 -6.23 -29.87
C VAL A 211 7.98 -7.23 -29.17
N VAL A 212 8.57 -8.25 -28.55
CA VAL A 212 7.87 -9.25 -27.72
C VAL A 212 8.16 -8.96 -26.26
N VAL A 213 7.16 -8.49 -25.53
CA VAL A 213 7.20 -8.25 -24.09
C VAL A 213 6.83 -9.53 -23.36
N LEU A 214 7.78 -10.08 -22.61
CA LEU A 214 7.57 -11.25 -21.75
C LEU A 214 7.40 -10.78 -20.31
N HIS A 215 6.20 -10.94 -19.78
CA HIS A 215 5.89 -10.65 -18.38
C HIS A 215 6.36 -11.79 -17.48
N GLU A 216 6.75 -11.45 -16.25
CA GLU A 216 7.11 -12.40 -15.19
C GLU A 216 8.03 -13.53 -15.68
N PHE A 217 9.13 -13.14 -16.35
CA PHE A 217 10.00 -14.06 -17.10
C PHE A 217 10.55 -15.23 -16.25
N GLU A 218 10.62 -15.05 -14.94
CA GLU A 218 11.08 -16.06 -13.97
C GLU A 218 10.10 -17.23 -13.79
N GLN A 219 8.83 -17.05 -14.16
CA GLN A 219 7.81 -18.12 -14.11
C GLN A 219 7.79 -18.99 -15.39
N LEU A 220 8.51 -18.58 -16.44
CA LEU A 220 8.60 -19.33 -17.69
C LEU A 220 9.57 -20.51 -17.54
N ASP A 221 9.23 -21.64 -18.15
CA ASP A 221 10.13 -22.80 -18.21
C ASP A 221 11.39 -22.43 -19.03
N PRO A 222 12.60 -22.48 -18.42
CA PRO A 222 13.84 -22.15 -19.11
C PRO A 222 14.12 -23.00 -20.35
N GLN A 223 13.68 -24.27 -20.38
CA GLN A 223 13.86 -25.16 -21.53
C GLN A 223 13.00 -24.71 -22.71
N VAL A 224 11.74 -24.37 -22.44
CA VAL A 224 10.82 -23.87 -23.47
C VAL A 224 11.34 -22.56 -24.05
N MET A 225 11.78 -21.62 -23.20
CA MET A 225 12.30 -20.34 -23.65
C MET A 225 13.64 -20.47 -24.39
N GLN A 226 14.50 -21.40 -23.99
CA GLN A 226 15.73 -21.70 -24.72
C GLN A 226 15.44 -22.10 -26.17
N ASP A 227 14.48 -23.00 -26.39
CA ASP A 227 14.12 -23.47 -27.73
C ASP A 227 13.48 -22.34 -28.55
N ILE A 228 12.65 -21.49 -27.93
CA ILE A 228 12.06 -20.32 -28.57
C ILE A 228 13.15 -19.33 -29.00
N PHE A 229 14.11 -19.01 -28.13
CA PHE A 229 15.24 -18.14 -28.48
C PHE A 229 16.06 -18.73 -29.62
N TYR A 230 16.29 -20.04 -29.62
CA TYR A 230 16.99 -20.72 -30.71
C TYR A 230 16.23 -20.58 -32.04
N ILE A 231 14.93 -20.87 -32.06
CA ILE A 231 14.07 -20.73 -33.26
C ILE A 231 14.09 -19.28 -33.79
N CYS A 232 13.92 -18.32 -32.88
CA CYS A 232 13.90 -16.89 -33.20
C CYS A 232 15.26 -16.39 -33.71
N SER A 233 16.37 -16.86 -33.13
CA SER A 233 17.73 -16.47 -33.53
C SER A 233 18.03 -16.82 -34.99
N GLY A 234 17.50 -17.94 -35.48
CA GLY A 234 17.65 -18.34 -36.88
C GLY A 234 16.94 -17.45 -37.90
N SER A 235 16.09 -16.52 -37.46
CA SER A 235 15.30 -15.64 -38.34
C SER A 235 15.70 -14.16 -38.26
N ILE A 236 16.71 -13.80 -37.46
CA ILE A 236 17.11 -12.40 -37.21
C ILE A 236 17.50 -11.66 -38.50
N SER A 237 18.27 -12.30 -39.39
CA SER A 237 18.64 -11.74 -40.70
C SER A 237 17.46 -11.29 -41.57
N ALA A 238 16.25 -11.81 -41.31
CA ALA A 238 15.04 -11.48 -42.05
C ALA A 238 13.96 -10.78 -41.20
N LEU A 239 14.08 -10.78 -39.88
CA LEU A 239 13.11 -10.25 -38.92
C LEU A 239 13.82 -9.44 -37.84
N ARG A 240 13.44 -8.17 -37.68
CA ARG A 240 13.92 -7.33 -36.58
C ARG A 240 13.15 -7.62 -35.29
N LEU A 241 13.37 -8.80 -34.73
CA LEU A 241 12.72 -9.26 -33.50
C LEU A 241 13.50 -8.80 -32.26
N ILE A 242 12.82 -8.30 -31.25
CA ILE A 242 13.40 -7.83 -29.98
C ILE A 242 12.58 -8.43 -28.84
N PHE A 243 13.25 -8.99 -27.84
CA PHE A 243 12.58 -9.45 -26.62
C PHE A 243 12.77 -8.42 -25.50
N LEU A 244 11.68 -7.90 -24.96
CA LEU A 244 11.66 -7.10 -23.74
C LEU A 244 11.24 -8.03 -22.59
N ILE A 245 12.15 -8.39 -21.70
CA ILE A 245 11.87 -9.31 -20.60
C ILE A 245 11.68 -8.52 -19.30
N SER A 246 10.57 -8.78 -18.61
CA SER A 246 10.30 -8.24 -17.29
C SER A 246 10.71 -9.24 -16.21
N MET A 247 11.50 -8.78 -15.26
CA MET A 247 12.07 -9.60 -14.19
C MET A 247 11.97 -8.91 -12.83
N SER A 248 11.74 -9.70 -11.79
CA SER A 248 11.78 -9.26 -10.39
C SER A 248 13.17 -9.34 -9.78
N SER A 249 14.01 -10.25 -10.25
CA SER A 249 15.31 -10.57 -9.67
C SER A 249 16.50 -9.96 -10.43
N SER A 250 17.69 -10.15 -9.87
CA SER A 250 18.95 -9.65 -10.43
C SER A 250 19.31 -10.27 -11.78
N LEU A 251 20.18 -9.59 -12.54
CA LEU A 251 20.72 -10.06 -13.82
C LEU A 251 21.30 -11.49 -13.81
N ASN A 252 21.68 -12.03 -12.65
CA ASN A 252 22.28 -13.36 -12.53
C ASN A 252 21.30 -14.50 -12.89
N TYR A 253 19.99 -14.24 -12.94
CA TYR A 253 19.02 -15.28 -13.30
C TYR A 253 19.27 -15.85 -14.70
N LEU A 254 19.55 -15.00 -15.69
CA LEU A 254 19.76 -15.45 -17.08
C LEU A 254 21.00 -16.34 -17.19
N SER A 255 22.12 -15.91 -16.58
CA SER A 255 23.36 -16.66 -16.62
C SER A 255 23.35 -17.94 -15.79
N ALA A 256 22.49 -18.01 -14.76
CA ALA A 256 22.31 -19.20 -13.93
C ALA A 256 21.42 -20.26 -14.58
N ASN A 257 20.35 -19.85 -15.27
CA ASN A 257 19.33 -20.78 -15.79
C ASN A 257 19.53 -21.16 -17.26
N TYR A 258 20.23 -20.34 -18.05
CA TYR A 258 20.45 -20.61 -19.48
C TYR A 258 21.90 -21.04 -19.76
N PRO A 259 22.11 -22.11 -20.56
CA PRO A 259 23.45 -22.53 -20.98
C PRO A 259 24.20 -21.43 -21.75
N ARG A 260 25.54 -21.50 -21.74
CA ARG A 260 26.39 -20.56 -22.50
C ARG A 260 26.10 -20.55 -24.00
N ALA A 261 25.66 -21.67 -24.57
CA ALA A 261 25.26 -21.75 -25.97
C ALA A 261 24.07 -20.81 -26.26
N THR A 262 23.03 -20.84 -25.43
CA THR A 262 21.88 -19.93 -25.53
C THR A 262 22.32 -18.48 -25.30
N MET A 263 23.08 -18.22 -24.24
CA MET A 263 23.56 -16.86 -23.93
C MET A 263 24.41 -16.26 -25.05
N SER A 264 25.17 -17.07 -25.79
CA SER A 264 25.97 -16.60 -26.94
C SER A 264 25.13 -16.14 -28.15
N LEU A 265 23.84 -16.50 -28.17
CA LEU A 265 22.88 -16.05 -29.18
C LEU A 265 22.15 -14.77 -28.76
N LEU A 266 22.31 -14.31 -27.52
CA LEU A 266 21.54 -13.20 -26.96
C LEU A 266 22.43 -11.99 -26.69
N ARG A 267 22.02 -10.82 -27.19
CA ARG A 267 22.63 -9.54 -26.82
C ARG A 267 21.78 -8.87 -25.74
N VAL A 268 22.11 -9.17 -24.48
CA VAL A 268 21.35 -8.70 -23.32
C VAL A 268 21.78 -7.28 -22.91
N ARG A 269 20.82 -6.36 -22.83
CA ARG A 269 20.96 -5.02 -22.24
C ARG A 269 20.01 -4.89 -21.08
N SER A 270 20.51 -4.52 -19.91
CA SER A 270 19.70 -4.51 -18.69
C SER A 270 19.50 -3.10 -18.16
N PHE A 271 18.26 -2.82 -17.79
CA PHE A 271 17.83 -1.59 -17.14
C PHE A 271 17.24 -1.95 -15.78
N THR A 272 17.64 -1.21 -14.75
CA THR A 272 17.08 -1.34 -13.41
C THR A 272 16.26 -0.10 -13.13
N THR A 273 14.98 -0.29 -12.83
CA THR A 273 14.11 0.82 -12.46
C THR A 273 14.27 1.13 -10.96
N PRO A 274 14.14 2.40 -10.55
CA PRO A 274 14.10 2.73 -9.13
C PRO A 274 12.94 1.99 -8.47
N SER A 275 13.21 1.35 -7.34
CA SER A 275 12.24 0.54 -6.59
C SER A 275 12.61 0.51 -5.11
N GLY A 276 11.76 -0.08 -4.27
CA GLY A 276 12.10 -0.21 -2.86
C GLY A 276 11.86 1.08 -2.05
N PRO A 277 12.67 1.32 -1.00
CA PRO A 277 12.48 2.45 -0.10
C PRO A 277 12.70 3.80 -0.78
N GLU A 278 13.53 3.90 -1.82
CA GLU A 278 13.79 5.16 -2.52
C GLU A 278 12.52 5.75 -3.15
N VAL A 279 11.69 4.89 -3.75
CA VAL A 279 10.41 5.30 -4.34
C VAL A 279 9.43 5.75 -3.26
N LEU A 280 9.33 4.99 -2.15
CA LEU A 280 8.47 5.36 -1.02
C LEU A 280 8.87 6.72 -0.46
N GLN A 281 10.16 6.92 -0.22
CA GLN A 281 10.71 8.17 0.32
C GLN A 281 10.40 9.36 -0.59
N GLU A 282 10.63 9.21 -1.89
CA GLU A 282 10.35 10.28 -2.85
C GLU A 282 8.86 10.61 -2.92
N VAL A 283 7.99 9.60 -2.96
CA VAL A 283 6.52 9.79 -2.96
C VAL A 283 6.08 10.52 -1.70
N LEU A 284 6.56 10.12 -0.52
CA LEU A 284 6.24 10.79 0.75
C LEU A 284 6.76 12.22 0.78
N LEU A 285 8.03 12.46 0.41
CA LEU A 285 8.63 13.79 0.35
C LEU A 285 7.83 14.72 -0.56
N LYS A 286 7.61 14.31 -1.82
CA LYS A 286 6.97 15.17 -2.83
C LYS A 286 5.48 15.34 -2.62
N THR A 287 4.81 14.45 -1.90
CA THR A 287 3.36 14.52 -1.68
C THR A 287 3.02 15.24 -0.38
N PHE A 288 3.76 15.01 0.71
CA PHE A 288 3.39 15.52 2.03
C PHE A 288 4.37 16.58 2.58
N PHE A 289 5.62 16.60 2.12
CA PHE A 289 6.66 17.50 2.66
C PHE A 289 7.15 18.55 1.65
N ASP A 290 6.68 18.53 0.40
CA ASP A 290 7.03 19.56 -0.60
C ASP A 290 6.40 20.91 -0.22
N THR A 291 7.16 21.98 -0.46
CA THR A 291 6.72 23.37 -0.28
C THR A 291 5.84 23.87 -1.42
N HIS A 292 5.83 23.20 -2.57
CA HIS A 292 5.07 23.62 -3.77
C HIS A 292 3.66 23.02 -3.87
N PHE A 293 3.32 22.05 -3.03
CA PHE A 293 2.05 21.35 -3.08
C PHE A 293 1.44 21.26 -1.70
N GLU A 294 0.19 21.69 -1.50
CA GLU A 294 -0.49 21.68 -0.19
C GLU A 294 -1.55 20.55 -0.18
N PRO A 295 -1.34 19.47 0.59
CA PRO A 295 -2.34 18.39 0.69
C PRO A 295 -3.54 18.85 1.53
N PHE A 296 -4.74 18.34 1.22
CA PHE A 296 -5.95 18.62 1.99
C PHE A 296 -5.98 17.93 3.35
N VAL A 297 -5.29 16.79 3.45
CA VAL A 297 -5.09 16.07 4.70
C VAL A 297 -3.61 15.72 4.80
N MET A 298 -2.97 16.15 5.89
CA MET A 298 -1.61 15.77 6.21
C MET A 298 -1.62 14.41 6.93
N ILE A 299 -0.72 13.52 6.54
CA ILE A 299 -0.57 12.22 7.20
C ILE A 299 0.30 12.33 8.44
N GLY A 300 -0.06 11.59 9.47
CA GLY A 300 0.65 11.52 10.74
C GLY A 300 1.74 10.44 10.79
N PRO A 301 2.56 10.45 11.85
CA PRO A 301 3.72 9.58 11.98
C PRO A 301 3.36 8.10 12.02
N ALA A 302 2.23 7.70 12.64
CA ALA A 302 1.81 6.30 12.72
C ALA A 302 1.60 5.65 11.34
N LEU A 303 1.09 6.43 10.37
CA LEU A 303 0.91 5.95 9.00
C LEU A 303 2.24 5.79 8.28
N ILE A 304 3.18 6.73 8.47
CA ILE A 304 4.52 6.66 7.87
C ILE A 304 5.31 5.48 8.46
N GLU A 305 5.22 5.27 9.77
CA GLU A 305 5.82 4.11 10.46
C GLU A 305 5.28 2.80 9.91
N TYR A 306 3.96 2.69 9.76
CA TYR A 306 3.35 1.50 9.18
C TYR A 306 3.79 1.27 7.72
N LEU A 307 3.82 2.32 6.89
CA LEU A 307 4.32 2.23 5.51
C LEU A 307 5.77 1.71 5.47
N GLN A 308 6.63 2.26 6.31
CA GLN A 308 8.04 1.88 6.40
C GLN A 308 8.21 0.43 6.90
N ASP A 309 7.47 0.03 7.94
CA ASP A 309 7.50 -1.33 8.47
C ASP A 309 6.96 -2.34 7.43
N TYR A 310 5.87 -1.98 6.74
CA TYR A 310 5.29 -2.82 5.70
C TYR A 310 6.27 -3.04 4.54
N PHE A 311 6.91 -1.97 4.06
CA PHE A 311 7.87 -2.02 2.95
C PHE A 311 9.13 -2.81 3.27
N THR A 312 9.57 -2.78 4.54
CA THR A 312 10.77 -3.50 4.96
C THR A 312 10.50 -4.98 5.23
N ARG A 313 9.30 -5.35 5.69
CA ARG A 313 8.95 -6.73 6.05
C ARG A 313 8.29 -7.54 4.95
N PHE A 314 7.49 -6.91 4.09
CA PHE A 314 6.67 -7.62 3.10
C PHE A 314 7.18 -7.38 1.67
N HIS A 315 6.63 -6.39 0.96
CA HIS A 315 6.99 -6.09 -0.41
C HIS A 315 6.96 -4.58 -0.68
N SER A 316 7.76 -4.13 -1.64
CA SER A 316 7.98 -2.73 -1.96
C SER A 316 7.26 -2.27 -3.24
N SER A 317 5.99 -2.63 -3.36
CA SER A 317 5.15 -2.29 -4.52
C SER A 317 4.52 -0.91 -4.40
N MET A 318 4.35 -0.20 -5.51
CA MET A 318 3.59 1.07 -5.52
C MET A 318 2.13 0.89 -5.08
N ASP A 319 1.50 -0.21 -5.45
CA ASP A 319 0.10 -0.48 -5.10
C ASP A 319 -0.11 -0.55 -3.57
N ALA A 320 0.90 -1.03 -2.84
CA ALA A 320 0.89 -0.99 -1.38
C ALA A 320 0.89 0.45 -0.85
N ILE A 321 1.71 1.36 -1.41
CA ILE A 321 1.70 2.78 -1.01
C ILE A 321 0.31 3.37 -1.22
N LEU A 322 -0.25 3.17 -2.42
CA LEU A 322 -1.56 3.72 -2.79
C LEU A 322 -2.64 3.16 -1.87
N THR A 323 -2.69 1.84 -1.68
CA THR A 323 -3.71 1.18 -0.86
C THR A 323 -3.60 1.59 0.61
N ILE A 324 -2.39 1.62 1.18
CA ILE A 324 -2.17 2.01 2.58
C ILE A 324 -2.60 3.47 2.81
N LEU A 325 -2.18 4.39 1.92
CA LEU A 325 -2.58 5.79 2.02
C LEU A 325 -4.08 5.97 1.79
N GLN A 326 -4.69 5.22 0.85
CA GLN A 326 -6.12 5.27 0.58
C GLN A 326 -6.94 4.84 1.79
N ILE A 327 -6.55 3.72 2.44
CA ILE A 327 -7.19 3.24 3.66
C ILE A 327 -7.00 4.23 4.80
N GLY A 328 -5.81 4.82 4.93
CA GLY A 328 -5.56 5.88 5.90
C GLY A 328 -6.50 7.07 5.73
N HIS A 329 -6.68 7.55 4.50
CA HIS A 329 -7.65 8.62 4.19
C HIS A 329 -9.08 8.16 4.47
N LEU A 330 -9.48 6.98 3.99
CA LEU A 330 -10.83 6.47 4.18
C LEU A 330 -11.19 6.34 5.66
N LYS A 331 -10.26 5.84 6.48
CA LYS A 331 -10.43 5.72 7.93
C LYS A 331 -10.62 7.09 8.58
N HIS A 332 -9.81 8.09 8.20
CA HIS A 332 -9.91 9.46 8.70
C HIS A 332 -11.30 10.06 8.49
N PHE A 333 -11.85 9.94 7.26
CA PHE A 333 -13.19 10.44 6.94
C PHE A 333 -14.33 9.54 7.47
N SER A 334 -14.04 8.30 7.87
CA SER A 334 -15.07 7.42 8.45
C SER A 334 -15.17 7.56 9.97
N SER A 335 -14.11 8.01 10.65
CA SER A 335 -14.07 8.06 12.12
C SER A 335 -14.76 9.28 12.73
N ASP A 336 -14.60 10.47 12.15
CA ASP A 336 -15.04 11.72 12.78
C ASP A 336 -15.96 12.55 11.87
N PRO A 337 -17.18 12.92 12.32
CA PRO A 337 -18.05 13.81 11.60
C PRO A 337 -17.46 15.17 11.22
N LEU A 338 -16.53 15.72 12.02
CA LEU A 338 -15.93 17.02 11.73
C LEU A 338 -15.05 17.03 10.47
N THR A 339 -14.66 15.87 9.94
CA THR A 339 -13.88 15.75 8.70
C THR A 339 -14.60 16.30 7.46
N VAL A 340 -15.92 16.53 7.50
CA VAL A 340 -16.65 17.29 6.46
C VAL A 340 -15.99 18.67 6.22
N LEU A 341 -15.42 19.26 7.28
CA LEU A 341 -14.80 20.58 7.24
C LEU A 341 -13.49 20.65 6.45
N VAL A 342 -12.97 19.52 5.95
CA VAL A 342 -11.84 19.50 5.00
C VAL A 342 -12.22 20.19 3.70
N ARG A 343 -13.42 19.93 3.17
CA ARG A 343 -13.90 20.53 1.92
C ARG A 343 -14.23 22.02 2.07
N GLY A 344 -14.84 22.37 3.21
CA GLY A 344 -15.28 23.73 3.48
C GLY A 344 -16.16 23.79 4.72
N THR A 345 -16.38 25.00 5.23
CA THR A 345 -17.34 25.26 6.32
C THR A 345 -18.76 25.37 5.74
N PRO A 346 -19.75 24.62 6.25
CA PRO A 346 -21.15 24.78 5.83
C PRO A 346 -21.67 26.20 6.09
N SER A 347 -22.64 26.66 5.29
CA SER A 347 -23.24 27.98 5.49
C SER A 347 -24.06 28.06 6.78
N THR A 348 -24.30 29.29 7.24
CA THR A 348 -25.13 29.57 8.41
C THR A 348 -26.51 28.93 8.30
N ASP A 349 -27.12 28.91 7.11
CA ASP A 349 -28.44 28.30 6.88
C ASP A 349 -28.46 26.79 7.15
N VAL A 350 -27.38 26.07 6.80
CA VAL A 350 -27.27 24.62 7.04
C VAL A 350 -27.03 24.34 8.52
N LEU A 351 -26.19 25.14 9.18
CA LEU A 351 -25.85 24.96 10.58
C LEU A 351 -26.97 25.43 11.53
N SER A 352 -27.88 26.29 11.06
CA SER A 352 -29.03 26.76 11.86
C SER A 352 -30.15 25.72 11.98
N LYS A 353 -30.11 24.64 11.19
CA LYS A 353 -31.08 23.56 11.26
C LYS A 353 -30.94 22.75 12.56
N PRO A 354 -32.04 22.27 13.16
CA PRO A 354 -32.00 21.46 14.37
C PRO A 354 -31.13 20.20 14.27
N GLY A 355 -31.09 19.55 13.09
CA GLY A 355 -30.24 18.38 12.85
C GLY A 355 -28.74 18.65 13.00
N SER A 356 -28.30 19.90 12.82
CA SER A 356 -26.88 20.30 12.90
C SER A 356 -26.42 20.65 14.32
N PHE A 357 -27.31 20.63 15.33
CA PHE A 357 -26.98 21.08 16.68
C PHE A 357 -26.01 20.14 17.41
N GLY A 358 -26.08 18.83 17.16
CA GLY A 358 -25.11 17.86 17.67
C GLY A 358 -23.70 18.14 17.15
N PHE A 359 -23.59 18.38 15.84
CA PHE A 359 -22.36 18.79 15.17
C PHE A 359 -21.79 20.10 15.75
N LEU A 360 -22.63 21.14 15.89
CA LEU A 360 -22.21 22.44 16.45
C LEU A 360 -21.71 22.32 17.90
N ARG A 361 -22.39 21.53 18.74
CA ARG A 361 -21.93 21.29 20.12
C ARG A 361 -20.57 20.60 20.16
N SER A 362 -20.36 19.58 19.32
CA SER A 362 -19.06 18.88 19.21
C SER A 362 -17.94 19.85 18.78
N LEU A 363 -18.21 20.67 17.77
CA LEU A 363 -17.29 21.67 17.25
C LEU A 363 -16.94 22.74 18.29
N SER A 364 -17.95 23.31 18.95
CA SER A 364 -17.75 24.32 19.99
C SER A 364 -17.04 23.76 21.22
N ALA A 365 -17.27 22.51 21.59
CA ALA A 365 -16.53 21.87 22.69
C ALA A 365 -15.02 21.79 22.40
N ARG A 366 -14.62 21.47 21.16
CA ARG A 366 -13.20 21.46 20.76
C ARG A 366 -12.59 22.86 20.74
N LEU A 367 -13.32 23.85 20.23
CA LEU A 367 -12.88 25.26 20.24
C LEU A 367 -12.78 25.83 21.66
N ALA A 368 -13.71 25.49 22.55
CA ALA A 368 -13.69 25.95 23.94
C ALA A 368 -12.54 25.32 24.74
N HIS A 369 -12.23 24.05 24.49
CA HIS A 369 -11.06 23.38 25.10
C HIS A 369 -9.75 24.11 24.74
N ALA A 370 -9.60 24.56 23.49
CA ALA A 370 -8.42 25.34 23.08
C ALA A 370 -8.26 26.66 23.86
N LEU A 371 -9.38 27.34 24.14
CA LEU A 371 -9.38 28.61 24.89
C LEU A 371 -9.16 28.41 26.40
N ALA A 372 -9.66 27.31 26.97
CA ALA A 372 -9.46 26.97 28.39
C ALA A 372 -7.99 26.65 28.71
N VAL A 373 -7.23 26.11 27.75
CA VAL A 373 -5.78 25.88 27.88
C VAL A 373 -4.97 27.19 27.87
N GLN A 374 -5.56 28.31 27.43
CA GLN A 374 -4.90 29.62 27.35
C GLN A 374 -5.15 30.53 28.59
N ASP A 375 -5.64 30.00 29.71
CA ASP A 375 -5.88 30.74 30.98
C ASP A 375 -6.72 32.04 30.81
N VAL A 376 -7.71 32.03 29.90
CA VAL A 376 -8.68 33.12 29.78
C VAL A 376 -9.87 32.83 30.72
N GLU A 377 -10.06 33.63 31.76
CA GLU A 377 -11.27 33.58 32.61
C GLU A 377 -12.52 33.80 31.75
N LEU A 378 -13.30 32.74 31.54
CA LEU A 378 -14.53 32.80 30.75
C LEU A 378 -15.69 33.26 31.65
N GLU A 379 -16.22 34.45 31.41
CA GLU A 379 -17.55 34.84 31.91
C GLU A 379 -18.60 33.86 31.35
N GLY A 380 -19.40 33.26 32.24
CA GLY A 380 -20.21 32.06 32.00
C GLY A 380 -21.36 32.15 30.98
N ASP A 381 -21.44 33.21 30.18
CA ASP A 381 -22.55 33.46 29.23
C ASP A 381 -22.11 33.60 27.75
N VAL A 382 -20.80 33.51 27.43
CA VAL A 382 -20.28 33.96 26.12
C VAL A 382 -20.25 32.87 25.03
N PHE A 383 -20.36 31.58 25.36
CA PHE A 383 -20.24 30.48 24.39
C PHE A 383 -21.42 29.50 24.41
N HIS A 384 -22.64 29.99 24.20
CA HIS A 384 -23.70 29.10 23.73
C HIS A 384 -23.50 28.88 22.21
N PRO A 385 -23.22 27.66 21.72
CA PRO A 385 -22.93 27.39 20.29
C PRO A 385 -24.03 27.88 19.33
N LEU A 386 -25.24 27.97 19.86
CA LEU A 386 -26.47 28.32 19.16
C LEU A 386 -26.75 29.83 19.15
N SER A 387 -26.02 30.65 19.93
CA SER A 387 -26.26 32.09 20.00
C SER A 387 -25.54 32.89 18.92
N ASN A 388 -24.41 32.41 18.38
CA ASN A 388 -23.65 33.11 17.33
C ASN A 388 -22.93 32.15 16.36
N ILE A 389 -23.70 31.49 15.48
CA ILE A 389 -23.20 30.58 14.43
C ILE A 389 -22.18 31.25 13.49
N PRO A 390 -22.38 32.52 13.02
CA PRO A 390 -21.38 33.19 12.18
C PRO A 390 -19.99 33.28 12.80
N GLN A 391 -19.90 33.57 14.11
CA GLN A 391 -18.62 33.62 14.81
C GLN A 391 -17.93 32.25 14.85
N VAL A 392 -18.69 31.17 15.03
CA VAL A 392 -18.14 29.81 15.00
C VAL A 392 -17.56 29.50 13.61
N ILE A 393 -18.24 29.87 12.53
CA ILE A 393 -17.75 29.69 11.16
C ILE A 393 -16.45 30.47 10.94
N GLU A 394 -16.38 31.72 11.41
CA GLU A 394 -15.18 32.55 11.33
C GLU A 394 -14.01 31.91 12.10
N ASN A 395 -14.26 31.43 13.32
CA ASN A 395 -13.24 30.76 14.14
C ASN A 395 -12.71 29.49 13.46
N VAL A 396 -13.57 28.67 12.86
CA VAL A 396 -13.13 27.47 12.10
C VAL A 396 -12.29 27.86 10.89
N ASN A 397 -12.71 28.89 10.14
CA ASN A 397 -11.95 29.36 8.98
C ASN A 397 -10.59 29.93 9.39
N HIS A 398 -10.54 30.63 10.53
CA HIS A 398 -9.30 31.15 11.11
C HIS A 398 -8.37 30.01 11.54
N ALA A 399 -8.89 29.02 12.29
CA ALA A 399 -8.16 27.82 12.69
C ALA A 399 -7.58 27.07 11.47
N ARG A 400 -8.39 26.89 10.41
CA ARG A 400 -7.95 26.30 9.13
C ARG A 400 -6.75 27.06 8.55
N GLN A 401 -6.84 28.40 8.47
CA GLN A 401 -5.77 29.24 7.92
C GLN A 401 -4.48 29.15 8.74
N ILE A 402 -4.60 29.19 10.08
CA ILE A 402 -3.46 29.03 10.98
C ILE A 402 -2.81 27.66 10.79
N PHE A 403 -3.62 26.59 10.76
CA PHE A 403 -3.15 25.22 10.59
C PHE A 403 -2.34 25.07 9.29
N TYR A 404 -2.88 25.51 8.15
CA TYR A 404 -2.14 25.42 6.87
C TYR A 404 -0.91 26.32 6.83
N SER A 405 -0.96 27.50 7.45
CA SER A 405 0.23 28.36 7.61
C SER A 405 1.34 27.69 8.44
N ARG A 406 0.95 27.03 9.54
CA ARG A 406 1.85 26.23 10.38
C ARG A 406 2.44 25.06 9.59
N LEU A 407 1.61 24.31 8.87
CA LEU A 407 2.06 23.18 8.05
C LEU A 407 3.01 23.62 6.92
N ARG A 408 2.77 24.77 6.29
CA ARG A 408 3.73 25.37 5.33
C ARG A 408 5.06 25.72 5.99
N SER A 409 5.02 26.33 7.18
CA SER A 409 6.21 26.68 7.95
C SER A 409 7.04 25.45 8.31
N LEU A 410 6.38 24.38 8.79
CA LEU A 410 7.02 23.11 9.13
C LEU A 410 7.74 22.50 7.91
N ARG A 411 7.06 22.44 6.76
CA ARG A 411 7.63 21.91 5.51
C ARG A 411 8.80 22.73 5.00
N LEU A 412 8.72 24.06 5.12
CA LEU A 412 9.82 24.95 4.75
C LEU A 412 11.04 24.75 5.66
N GLY A 413 10.83 24.65 6.98
CA GLY A 413 11.89 24.34 7.93
C GLY A 413 12.56 23.01 7.62
N PHE A 414 11.78 21.97 7.34
CA PHE A 414 12.30 20.67 6.94
C PHE A 414 13.06 20.72 5.60
N GLY A 415 12.55 21.48 4.62
CA GLY A 415 13.25 21.73 3.35
C GLY A 415 14.62 22.39 3.52
N ILE A 416 14.77 23.30 4.50
CA ILE A 416 16.06 23.89 4.85
C ILE A 416 16.99 22.86 5.49
N MET A 417 16.48 22.03 6.42
CA MET A 417 17.28 20.94 7.01
C MET A 417 17.80 20.00 5.92
N ILE A 418 16.94 19.61 4.98
CA ILE A 418 17.28 18.80 3.81
C ILE A 418 18.36 19.49 2.95
N CYS A 419 18.21 20.80 2.68
CA CYS A 419 19.17 21.56 1.87
C CYS A 419 20.57 21.60 2.52
N ILE A 420 20.62 21.89 3.82
CA ILE A 420 21.87 21.91 4.58
C ILE A 420 22.48 20.50 4.63
N GLN A 421 21.68 19.47 4.92
CA GLN A 421 22.16 18.09 4.97
C GLN A 421 22.75 17.64 3.62
N SER A 422 22.04 17.88 2.51
CA SER A 422 22.51 17.55 1.16
C SER A 422 23.79 18.32 0.79
N PHE A 423 23.94 19.56 1.29
CA PHE A 423 25.19 20.30 1.15
C PHE A 423 26.33 19.65 1.95
N LEU A 424 26.11 19.35 3.22
CA LEU A 424 27.12 18.73 4.10
C LEU A 424 27.63 17.40 3.53
N GLU A 425 26.74 16.57 2.98
CA GLU A 425 27.13 15.30 2.36
C GLU A 425 27.97 15.48 1.10
N LYS A 426 27.65 16.47 0.26
CA LYS A 426 28.42 16.76 -0.95
C LYS A 426 29.83 17.27 -0.63
N GLU A 427 29.99 18.01 0.46
CA GLU A 427 31.30 18.46 0.96
C GLU A 427 32.02 17.39 1.80
N GLY A 428 31.45 16.19 1.96
CA GLY A 428 32.09 15.05 2.63
C GLY A 428 31.97 15.04 4.16
N TYR A 429 31.11 15.88 4.76
CA TYR A 429 30.84 15.85 6.20
C TYR A 429 29.99 14.63 6.59
N ARG A 430 30.05 14.26 7.87
CA ARG A 430 29.17 13.20 8.41
C ARG A 430 27.70 13.61 8.32
N GLY A 431 27.38 14.87 8.60
CA GLY A 431 26.02 15.41 8.60
C GLY A 431 25.17 14.88 9.76
N LEU A 432 23.86 14.82 9.54
CA LEU A 432 22.86 14.17 10.38
C LEU A 432 22.89 12.64 10.26
N GLU A 433 22.13 11.96 11.11
CA GLU A 433 22.01 10.49 11.13
C GLU A 433 21.16 9.92 9.99
N TRP A 434 20.42 10.78 9.28
CA TRP A 434 19.58 10.46 8.13
C TRP A 434 20.01 11.25 6.89
N SER A 435 19.66 10.74 5.70
CA SER A 435 20.02 11.29 4.41
C SER A 435 18.88 11.08 3.39
N ILE A 436 18.86 11.93 2.36
CA ILE A 436 18.06 11.67 1.16
C ILE A 436 18.68 10.55 0.33
N ALA A 437 20.01 10.47 0.31
CA ALA A 437 20.69 9.38 -0.37
C ALA A 437 20.55 8.10 0.48
N ALA A 438 20.28 6.97 -0.16
CA ALA A 438 20.09 5.66 0.50
C ALA A 438 21.29 5.14 1.32
N ASN A 439 22.36 5.93 1.46
CA ASN A 439 23.62 5.57 2.07
C ASN A 439 23.65 5.75 3.60
N LYS A 440 22.75 6.55 4.20
CA LYS A 440 22.73 6.85 5.65
C LYS A 440 21.32 7.06 6.21
N GLY A 441 20.86 6.15 7.08
CA GLY A 441 19.57 6.24 7.76
C GLY A 441 18.37 6.24 6.80
N VAL A 442 17.15 6.18 7.34
CA VAL A 442 15.92 6.26 6.53
C VAL A 442 15.32 7.65 6.69
N ILE A 443 15.14 8.40 5.60
CA ILE A 443 14.51 9.75 5.67
C ILE A 443 13.08 9.71 6.21
N CYS A 444 12.40 8.56 6.10
CA CYS A 444 11.12 8.31 6.78
C CYS A 444 11.25 8.51 8.30
N ASP A 445 12.35 8.07 8.92
CA ASP A 445 12.60 8.30 10.35
C ASP A 445 12.72 9.80 10.65
N ALA A 446 13.31 10.58 9.75
CA ALA A 446 13.40 12.03 9.89
C ALA A 446 12.02 12.70 9.80
N MET A 447 11.15 12.25 8.88
CA MET A 447 9.77 12.72 8.77
C MET A 447 8.97 12.37 10.03
N ILE A 448 9.10 11.14 10.52
CA ILE A 448 8.44 10.67 11.74
C ILE A 448 8.90 11.50 12.94
N ASN A 449 10.21 11.67 13.11
CA ASN A 449 10.78 12.46 14.20
C ASN A 449 10.38 13.94 14.10
N LEU A 450 10.28 14.50 12.89
CA LEU A 450 9.78 15.85 12.68
C LEU A 450 8.34 16.00 13.19
N LEU A 451 7.45 15.08 12.78
CA LEU A 451 6.05 15.10 13.19
C LEU A 451 5.83 14.77 14.67
N LYS A 452 6.76 14.07 15.32
CA LYS A 452 6.79 13.82 16.78
C LYS A 452 7.48 14.92 17.58
N GLY A 453 8.10 15.91 16.94
CA GLY A 453 8.79 17.01 17.63
C GLY A 453 10.23 16.68 18.07
N HIS A 454 10.78 15.56 17.62
CA HIS A 454 12.11 15.04 17.98
C HIS A 454 13.23 15.56 17.07
N PHE A 455 13.27 16.86 16.76
CA PHE A 455 14.25 17.47 15.83
C PHE A 455 15.28 18.37 16.52
N THR A 456 15.19 18.57 17.84
CA THR A 456 16.04 19.53 18.58
C THR A 456 17.53 19.17 18.52
N ARG A 457 17.87 17.87 18.55
CA ARG A 457 19.23 17.38 18.38
C ARG A 457 19.76 17.69 16.98
N ASP A 458 18.95 17.45 15.97
CA ASP A 458 19.33 17.65 14.56
C ASP A 458 19.58 19.14 14.28
N VAL A 459 18.71 20.03 14.78
CA VAL A 459 18.91 21.48 14.67
C VAL A 459 20.22 21.91 15.33
N LYS A 460 20.53 21.41 16.54
CA LYS A 460 21.79 21.73 17.23
C LYS A 460 23.03 21.28 16.44
N GLU A 461 22.98 20.09 15.82
CA GLU A 461 24.06 19.62 14.96
C GLU A 461 24.20 20.46 13.69
N LEU A 462 23.10 20.84 13.03
CA LEU A 462 23.14 21.74 11.86
C LEU A 462 23.75 23.10 12.20
N VAL A 463 23.37 23.69 13.33
CA VAL A 463 23.95 24.94 13.84
C VAL A 463 25.46 24.78 14.09
N ARG A 464 25.87 23.66 14.67
CA ARG A 464 27.29 23.35 14.92
C ARG A 464 28.09 23.22 13.63
N TYR A 465 27.55 22.56 12.61
CA TYR A 465 28.22 22.42 11.32
C TYR A 465 28.33 23.76 10.59
N THR A 466 27.22 24.49 10.48
CA THR A 466 27.15 25.79 9.79
C THR A 466 28.10 26.84 10.41
N ARG A 467 28.31 26.80 11.73
CA ARG A 467 29.29 27.67 12.42
C ARG A 467 30.76 27.34 12.07
N LYS A 468 31.06 26.15 11.58
CA LYS A 468 32.43 25.67 11.34
C LYS A 468 32.83 25.60 9.86
N LEU A 469 31.97 26.08 8.96
CA LEU A 469 32.23 26.04 7.51
C LEU A 469 33.36 26.99 7.13
N LYS A 470 34.19 26.57 6.16
CA LYS A 470 35.18 27.44 5.52
C LYS A 470 34.48 28.46 4.62
N GLN A 471 35.21 29.49 4.19
CA GLN A 471 34.65 30.58 3.37
C GLN A 471 34.01 30.08 2.05
N ASP A 472 34.68 29.18 1.33
CA ASP A 472 34.18 28.66 0.05
C ASP A 472 32.92 27.79 0.24
N GLU A 473 32.95 26.94 1.27
CA GLU A 473 31.83 26.10 1.71
C GLU A 473 30.63 26.97 2.14
N LEU A 474 30.86 28.02 2.92
CA LEU A 474 29.86 28.98 3.36
C LEU A 474 29.20 29.72 2.18
N ARG A 475 29.99 30.11 1.18
CA ARG A 475 29.46 30.73 -0.05
C ARG A 475 28.53 29.77 -0.80
N SER A 476 28.98 28.53 -0.99
CA SER A 476 28.20 27.48 -1.64
C SER A 476 26.89 27.18 -0.91
N LEU A 477 26.91 27.15 0.43
CA LEU A 477 25.69 26.97 1.23
C LEU A 477 24.74 28.17 1.13
N LEU A 478 25.23 29.40 1.25
CA LEU A 478 24.42 30.62 1.10
C LEU A 478 23.78 30.71 -0.28
N ASP A 479 24.52 30.34 -1.34
CA ASP A 479 23.99 30.28 -2.71
C ASP A 479 22.83 29.29 -2.83
N ARG A 480 22.96 28.11 -2.22
CA ARG A 480 21.92 27.08 -2.21
C ARG A 480 20.69 27.49 -1.40
N LEU A 481 20.89 28.07 -0.22
CA LEU A 481 19.78 28.57 0.62
C LEU A 481 19.07 29.72 -0.09
N HIS A 482 19.80 30.69 -0.64
CA HIS A 482 19.21 31.79 -1.39
C HIS A 482 18.44 31.28 -2.62
N ALA A 483 18.99 30.33 -3.37
CA ALA A 483 18.30 29.68 -4.49
C ALA A 483 17.00 29.00 -4.04
N LEU A 484 17.02 28.26 -2.93
CA LEU A 484 15.82 27.60 -2.37
C LEU A 484 14.69 28.61 -2.15
N PHE A 485 14.96 29.75 -1.52
CA PHE A 485 13.95 30.80 -1.29
C PHE A 485 13.46 31.46 -2.58
N LEU A 486 14.32 31.59 -3.60
CA LEU A 486 13.91 32.11 -4.92
C LEU A 486 12.98 31.16 -5.67
N TYR A 487 13.13 29.85 -5.51
CA TYR A 487 12.25 28.86 -6.16
C TYR A 487 10.91 28.67 -5.45
N LEU A 488 10.74 29.13 -4.19
CA LEU A 488 9.49 28.99 -3.44
C LEU A 488 8.28 29.56 -4.18
N PRO A 489 7.07 29.01 -3.97
CA PRO A 489 5.83 29.56 -4.55
C PRO A 489 5.66 31.05 -4.25
N PRO A 490 5.06 31.85 -5.16
CA PRO A 490 4.99 33.31 -5.02
C PRO A 490 4.42 33.78 -3.68
N ARG A 491 3.36 33.11 -3.18
CA ARG A 491 2.74 33.41 -1.87
C ARG A 491 3.72 33.21 -0.71
N VAL A 492 4.38 32.06 -0.65
CA VAL A 492 5.35 31.74 0.41
C VAL A 492 6.57 32.66 0.33
N ARG A 493 7.02 32.99 -0.89
CA ARG A 493 8.13 33.93 -1.11
C ARG A 493 7.81 35.32 -0.59
N THR A 494 6.57 35.79 -0.73
CA THR A 494 6.16 37.09 -0.16
C THR A 494 6.15 37.08 1.36
N GLU A 495 5.71 35.98 1.99
CA GLU A 495 5.76 35.81 3.45
C GLU A 495 7.19 35.76 3.97
N GLU A 496 8.10 35.13 3.21
CA GLU A 496 9.50 34.90 3.58
C GLU A 496 10.49 35.95 3.06
N LYS A 497 10.00 37.11 2.59
CA LYS A 497 10.84 38.17 2.02
C LYS A 497 11.94 38.65 2.98
N LYS A 498 11.63 38.76 4.28
CA LYS A 498 12.59 39.17 5.30
C LYS A 498 13.78 38.21 5.38
N SER A 499 13.50 36.92 5.37
CA SER A 499 14.49 35.84 5.41
C SER A 499 15.36 35.84 4.14
N LEU A 500 14.73 36.02 2.98
CA LEU A 500 15.43 36.14 1.70
C LEU A 500 16.37 37.35 1.69
N ASP A 501 15.92 38.52 2.16
CA ASP A 501 16.74 39.73 2.23
C ASP A 501 17.93 39.56 3.20
N GLN A 502 17.73 38.87 4.33
CA GLN A 502 18.81 38.55 5.28
C GLN A 502 19.88 37.63 4.66
N LEU A 503 19.46 36.57 3.97
CA LEU A 503 20.36 35.67 3.24
C LEU A 503 21.11 36.40 2.12
N GLY A 504 20.44 37.28 1.39
CA GLY A 504 21.04 38.13 0.36
C GLY A 504 22.13 39.05 0.92
N ARG A 505 21.85 39.71 2.06
CA ARG A 505 22.85 40.56 2.74
C ARG A 505 24.07 39.79 3.21
N MET A 506 23.89 38.61 3.80
CA MET A 506 25.00 37.74 4.21
C MET A 506 25.84 37.31 3.02
N LYS A 507 25.20 36.98 1.89
CA LYS A 507 25.87 36.64 0.64
C LYS A 507 26.71 37.80 0.09
N THR A 508 26.13 38.99 -0.07
CA THR A 508 26.86 40.17 -0.59
C THR A 508 28.01 40.56 0.33
N SER A 509 27.81 40.52 1.65
CA SER A 509 28.87 40.80 2.63
C SER A 509 30.04 39.82 2.53
N LEU A 510 29.77 38.54 2.21
CA LEU A 510 30.82 37.53 2.00
C LEU A 510 31.63 37.80 0.73
N GLU A 511 30.99 38.24 -0.35
CA GLU A 511 31.65 38.57 -1.63
C GLU A 511 32.56 39.80 -1.52
N GLU A 512 32.16 40.80 -0.73
CA GLU A 512 32.95 42.00 -0.45
C GLU A 512 34.14 41.73 0.50
N SER A 513 34.07 40.65 1.29
CA SER A 513 35.00 40.36 2.38
C SER A 513 36.26 39.56 1.99
N ASN A 514 36.54 39.37 0.70
CA ASN A 514 37.72 38.64 0.17
C ASN A 514 39.11 39.15 0.65
N SER A 515 39.16 40.17 1.51
CA SER A 515 40.39 40.80 2.03
C SER A 515 40.53 40.83 3.56
N ARG A 516 39.58 40.32 4.36
CA ARG A 516 39.62 40.37 5.84
C ARG A 516 39.49 39.00 6.52
N ALA A 517 40.52 38.60 7.28
CA ALA A 517 40.63 37.26 7.89
C ALA A 517 39.52 36.89 8.90
N ASN A 518 38.83 37.85 9.52
CA ASN A 518 37.80 37.58 10.55
C ASN A 518 36.36 37.69 10.03
N ALA A 519 36.14 38.24 8.83
CA ALA A 519 34.79 38.51 8.33
C ALA A 519 34.00 37.22 8.00
N SER A 520 34.68 36.16 7.56
CA SER A 520 34.05 34.87 7.29
C SER A 520 33.56 34.19 8.57
N ALA A 521 34.29 34.32 9.68
CA ALA A 521 33.90 33.79 10.98
C ALA A 521 32.64 34.49 11.51
N ASP A 522 32.55 35.81 11.39
CA ASP A 522 31.38 36.58 11.81
C ASP A 522 30.13 36.24 10.98
N ILE A 523 30.28 36.08 9.65
CA ILE A 523 29.17 35.69 8.77
C ILE A 523 28.74 34.25 9.05
N SER A 524 29.68 33.33 9.31
CA SER A 524 29.35 31.94 9.70
C SER A 524 28.61 31.87 11.04
N ALA A 525 28.97 32.73 11.99
CA ALA A 525 28.28 32.85 13.27
C ALA A 525 26.86 33.37 13.07
N SER A 526 26.70 34.44 12.27
CA SER A 526 25.39 35.01 11.93
C SER A 526 24.49 34.02 11.20
N LEU A 527 25.02 33.25 10.23
CA LEU A 527 24.26 32.20 9.55
C LEU A 527 23.86 31.09 10.53
N SER A 528 24.77 30.65 11.42
CA SER A 528 24.47 29.59 12.40
C SER A 528 23.38 30.00 13.38
N GLU A 529 23.38 31.26 13.82
CA GLU A 529 22.35 31.83 14.69
C GLU A 529 21.01 31.95 13.95
N TRP A 530 21.04 32.43 12.71
CA TRP A 530 19.87 32.49 11.84
C TRP A 530 19.25 31.10 11.63
N VAL A 531 20.05 30.06 11.32
CA VAL A 531 19.55 28.69 11.15
C VAL A 531 18.87 28.20 12.44
N GLY A 532 19.50 28.43 13.59
CA GLY A 532 18.95 28.02 14.89
C GLY A 532 17.62 28.72 15.21
N GLN A 533 17.58 30.04 15.04
CA GLN A 533 16.37 30.83 15.28
C GLN A 533 15.26 30.47 14.28
N TYR A 534 15.59 30.43 12.99
CA TYR A 534 14.63 30.17 11.93
C TYR A 534 14.00 28.78 12.07
N LEU A 535 14.80 27.73 12.29
CA LEU A 535 14.27 26.39 12.49
C LEU A 535 13.48 26.28 13.80
N GLY A 536 13.91 26.96 14.87
CA GLY A 536 13.14 27.04 16.12
C GLY A 536 11.76 27.67 15.96
N GLU A 537 11.65 28.72 15.14
CA GLU A 537 10.37 29.38 14.85
C GLU A 537 9.47 28.60 13.88
N LYS A 538 10.06 27.83 12.95
CA LYS A 538 9.31 27.17 11.86
C LYS A 538 8.90 25.74 12.17
N LEU A 539 9.66 25.00 12.98
CA LEU A 539 9.42 23.57 13.24
C LEU A 539 8.41 23.30 14.36
N ASN A 540 7.35 24.10 14.45
CA ASN A 540 6.30 23.91 15.46
C ASN A 540 5.33 22.81 15.05
N LEU A 541 4.81 22.06 16.04
CA LEU A 541 3.96 20.90 15.82
C LEU A 541 2.57 21.29 15.28
N PRO A 542 2.01 20.54 14.30
CA PRO A 542 0.64 20.78 13.84
C PRO A 542 -0.43 20.54 14.91
N GLU A 543 -0.14 19.64 15.88
CA GLU A 543 -1.06 19.27 16.97
C GLU A 543 -1.30 20.40 17.98
N GLU A 544 -0.49 21.45 17.94
CA GLU A 544 -0.67 22.66 18.77
C GLU A 544 -1.70 23.64 18.20
N CYS A 545 -2.23 23.39 17.00
CA CYS A 545 -3.23 24.26 16.36
C CYS A 545 -4.65 23.83 16.71
N ASP A 546 -5.58 24.78 16.82
CA ASP A 546 -6.99 24.46 17.05
C ASP A 546 -7.57 23.62 15.89
N LEU A 547 -8.37 22.61 16.23
CA LEU A 547 -9.04 21.72 15.28
C LEU A 547 -8.08 21.01 14.30
N TRP A 548 -6.81 20.83 14.70
CA TRP A 548 -5.79 20.19 13.87
C TRP A 548 -6.22 18.81 13.34
N ASP A 549 -6.98 18.08 14.15
CA ASP A 549 -7.46 16.71 13.93
C ASP A 549 -8.44 16.57 12.76
N ILE A 550 -8.93 17.69 12.21
CA ILE A 550 -9.72 17.72 10.97
C ILE A 550 -8.82 17.55 9.74
N TRP A 551 -7.66 18.22 9.73
CA TRP A 551 -6.77 18.32 8.56
C TRP A 551 -5.48 17.49 8.69
N TYR A 552 -5.29 16.82 9.83
CA TYR A 552 -4.12 16.01 10.15
C TYR A 552 -4.53 14.73 10.87
N THR A 553 -3.99 13.58 10.46
CA THR A 553 -4.35 12.30 11.09
C THR A 553 -3.68 12.07 12.44
N GLY A 554 -2.65 12.87 12.80
CA GLY A 554 -1.98 12.79 14.10
C GLY A 554 -1.39 11.42 14.44
N LEU A 555 -1.40 11.10 15.72
CA LEU A 555 -0.98 9.82 16.28
C LEU A 555 -2.07 8.73 16.21
N ALA A 556 -3.13 8.94 15.43
CA ALA A 556 -4.19 7.93 15.28
C ALA A 556 -3.59 6.60 14.78
N PRO A 557 -3.88 5.47 15.45
CA PRO A 557 -3.31 4.19 15.05
C PRO A 557 -3.82 3.79 13.67
N PHE A 558 -2.92 3.30 12.82
CA PHE A 558 -3.30 2.77 11.52
C PHE A 558 -4.00 1.41 11.69
N PRO A 559 -5.14 1.15 11.00
CA PRO A 559 -5.87 -0.12 11.07
C PRO A 559 -5.14 -1.23 10.29
N SER A 560 -3.99 -1.68 10.81
CA SER A 560 -3.12 -2.67 10.18
C SER A 560 -3.81 -4.01 9.89
N GLU A 561 -4.78 -4.40 10.72
CA GLU A 561 -5.56 -5.65 10.57
C GLU A 561 -6.35 -5.71 9.26
N LEU A 562 -6.72 -4.57 8.67
CA LEU A 562 -7.42 -4.53 7.37
C LEU A 562 -6.53 -4.99 6.21
N LEU A 563 -5.21 -4.85 6.36
CA LEU A 563 -4.23 -5.16 5.32
C LEU A 563 -3.44 -6.43 5.61
N ASN A 564 -3.11 -6.64 6.88
CA ASN A 564 -2.34 -7.80 7.33
C ASN A 564 -3.03 -8.44 8.54
N PRO A 565 -4.19 -9.12 8.34
CA PRO A 565 -4.90 -9.78 9.42
C PRO A 565 -4.09 -10.98 9.93
N SER A 566 -3.97 -11.10 11.26
CA SER A 566 -3.36 -12.28 11.89
C SER A 566 -4.39 -13.41 12.01
N ILE A 567 -4.78 -14.00 10.87
CA ILE A 567 -5.87 -15.00 10.78
C ILE A 567 -5.65 -16.16 11.77
N ARG A 568 -4.41 -16.66 11.86
CA ARG A 568 -4.07 -17.74 12.79
C ARG A 568 -4.26 -17.31 14.24
N ALA A 569 -3.83 -16.11 14.63
CA ALA A 569 -4.00 -15.63 16.00
C ALA A 569 -5.48 -15.44 16.33
N SER A 570 -6.28 -14.90 15.40
CA SER A 570 -7.73 -14.75 15.58
C SER A 570 -8.44 -16.10 15.74
N LEU A 571 -8.08 -17.11 14.94
CA LEU A 571 -8.61 -18.47 15.10
C LEU A 571 -8.22 -19.10 16.44
N MET A 572 -6.96 -18.91 16.88
CA MET A 572 -6.49 -19.36 18.20
C MET A 572 -7.23 -18.68 19.34
N ALA A 573 -7.35 -17.35 19.30
CA ALA A 573 -8.05 -16.58 20.30
C ALA A 573 -9.53 -17.00 20.39
N GLY A 574 -10.20 -17.20 19.25
CA GLY A 574 -11.58 -17.69 19.21
C GLY A 574 -11.76 -19.09 19.81
N LEU A 575 -10.80 -20.00 19.60
CA LEU A 575 -10.85 -21.34 20.20
C LEU A 575 -10.47 -21.37 21.68
N LEU A 576 -9.54 -20.50 22.12
CA LEU A 576 -9.06 -20.42 23.50
C LEU A 576 -10.00 -19.62 24.42
N ARG A 577 -10.54 -18.52 23.91
CA ARG A 577 -11.41 -17.55 24.60
C ARG A 577 -12.67 -17.25 23.78
N PRO A 578 -13.53 -18.24 23.53
CA PRO A 578 -14.74 -18.05 22.72
C PRO A 578 -15.71 -17.02 23.33
N HIS A 579 -15.72 -16.90 24.66
CA HIS A 579 -16.60 -15.98 25.39
C HIS A 579 -16.26 -14.50 25.18
N ASP A 580 -15.05 -14.17 24.69
CA ASP A 580 -14.71 -12.78 24.33
C ASP A 580 -15.50 -12.31 23.09
N TYR A 581 -16.02 -13.24 22.30
CA TYR A 581 -16.70 -12.99 21.03
C TYR A 581 -18.21 -13.30 21.07
N VAL A 582 -18.69 -13.86 22.18
CA VAL A 582 -20.10 -14.19 22.38
C VAL A 582 -20.66 -13.23 23.43
N GLU A 583 -21.62 -12.40 23.04
CA GLU A 583 -22.35 -11.58 24.01
C GLU A 583 -23.13 -12.51 24.96
N ASP A 584 -22.82 -12.45 26.26
CA ASP A 584 -23.58 -13.15 27.29
C ASP A 584 -24.98 -12.48 27.34
N ILE A 585 -25.96 -13.04 26.60
CA ILE A 585 -27.36 -12.55 26.55
C ILE A 585 -27.98 -12.45 27.96
N ASN A 586 -27.40 -13.15 28.95
CA ASN A 586 -27.83 -13.18 30.35
C ASN A 586 -26.79 -12.63 31.35
N GLY A 587 -25.70 -11.98 30.88
CA GLY A 587 -24.57 -11.56 31.72
C GLY A 587 -24.76 -10.18 32.35
N ASN A 588 -24.52 -10.08 33.66
CA ASN A 588 -24.42 -8.80 34.35
C ASN A 588 -23.07 -8.13 33.98
N VAL A 589 -23.12 -6.93 33.41
CA VAL A 589 -21.99 -6.16 32.82
C VAL A 589 -20.82 -5.86 33.80
N ASN A 590 -20.95 -6.20 35.07
CA ASN A 590 -20.03 -5.80 36.15
C ASN A 590 -19.19 -6.94 36.75
N THR A 591 -18.98 -8.05 36.04
CA THR A 591 -18.17 -9.18 36.56
C THR A 591 -16.83 -9.20 35.84
N GLU A 592 -15.72 -9.06 36.57
CA GLU A 592 -14.38 -9.21 36.00
C GLU A 592 -14.22 -10.56 35.26
N PRO A 593 -13.39 -10.63 34.20
CA PRO A 593 -13.18 -11.84 33.44
C PRO A 593 -12.44 -12.90 34.28
N SER A 594 -13.17 -13.64 35.10
CA SER A 594 -12.66 -14.87 35.70
C SER A 594 -12.50 -15.92 34.60
N GLN A 595 -11.35 -16.63 34.57
CA GLN A 595 -11.15 -17.77 33.67
C GLN A 595 -12.29 -18.78 33.89
N LYS A 596 -13.24 -18.83 32.95
CA LYS A 596 -14.33 -19.81 32.92
C LYS A 596 -13.75 -21.22 32.86
N ASN A 597 -14.36 -22.17 33.58
CA ASN A 597 -13.87 -23.54 33.62
C ASN A 597 -13.96 -24.21 32.24
N ILE A 598 -13.19 -25.26 32.01
CA ILE A 598 -13.14 -25.94 30.71
C ILE A 598 -14.51 -26.49 30.27
N TRP A 599 -15.36 -26.90 31.23
CA TRP A 599 -16.70 -27.44 30.97
C TRP A 599 -17.72 -26.37 30.55
N GLU A 600 -17.41 -25.08 30.71
CA GLU A 600 -18.25 -23.95 30.29
C GLU A 600 -17.98 -23.52 28.83
N LEU A 601 -17.05 -24.20 28.15
CA LEU A 601 -16.67 -23.89 26.78
C LEU A 601 -17.52 -24.65 25.76
N PRO A 602 -17.64 -24.16 24.51
CA PRO A 602 -18.18 -24.93 23.40
C PRO A 602 -17.34 -26.18 23.09
N ASP A 603 -17.97 -27.20 22.50
CA ASP A 603 -17.34 -28.51 22.22
C ASP A 603 -16.01 -28.41 21.47
N THR A 604 -15.97 -27.59 20.43
CA THR A 604 -14.79 -27.38 19.59
C THR A 604 -13.64 -26.76 20.37
N SER A 605 -13.93 -25.85 21.31
CA SER A 605 -12.95 -25.26 22.23
C SER A 605 -12.49 -26.26 23.31
N ILE A 606 -13.38 -27.09 23.83
CA ILE A 606 -13.03 -28.16 24.78
C ILE A 606 -12.05 -29.13 24.11
N LEU A 607 -12.43 -29.61 22.93
CA LEU A 607 -11.63 -30.56 22.16
C LEU A 607 -10.28 -29.94 21.75
N PHE A 608 -10.28 -28.65 21.37
CA PHE A 608 -9.07 -27.90 21.07
C PHE A 608 -8.14 -27.74 22.28
N LYS A 609 -8.66 -27.47 23.49
CA LYS A 609 -7.81 -27.42 24.69
C LYS A 609 -7.15 -28.77 24.98
N ARG A 610 -7.87 -29.88 24.83
CA ARG A 610 -7.29 -31.23 24.92
C ARG A 610 -6.27 -31.53 23.82
N TYR A 611 -6.45 -30.94 22.63
CA TYR A 611 -5.49 -31.01 21.54
C TYR A 611 -4.16 -30.35 21.88
N LEU A 612 -4.15 -29.27 22.67
CA LEU A 612 -2.90 -28.60 23.07
C LEU A 612 -2.01 -29.50 23.93
N ASP A 613 -2.62 -30.30 24.80
CA ASP A 613 -1.95 -31.28 25.67
C ASP A 613 -1.42 -32.50 24.90
N SER A 614 -1.87 -32.67 23.65
CA SER A 614 -1.50 -33.82 22.81
C SER A 614 -0.16 -33.62 22.09
N GLY A 615 0.56 -34.73 21.89
CA GLY A 615 1.79 -34.75 21.10
C GLY A 615 1.55 -34.64 19.59
N LYS A 616 2.60 -34.87 18.79
CA LYS A 616 2.52 -34.85 17.32
C LYS A 616 1.52 -35.84 16.73
N MET A 617 1.35 -36.99 17.38
CA MET A 617 0.41 -38.03 17.01
C MET A 617 -0.64 -38.12 18.13
N ILE A 618 -1.89 -37.93 17.76
CA ILE A 618 -3.03 -37.93 18.69
C ILE A 618 -3.72 -39.28 18.57
N ASN A 619 -3.83 -40.03 19.66
CA ASN A 619 -4.66 -41.23 19.70
C ASN A 619 -6.13 -40.79 19.80
N VAL A 620 -6.96 -41.19 18.83
CA VAL A 620 -8.36 -40.73 18.74
C VAL A 620 -9.18 -41.21 19.95
N TYR A 621 -8.92 -42.43 20.44
CA TYR A 621 -9.65 -42.99 21.57
C TYR A 621 -9.34 -42.25 22.87
N ASP A 622 -8.05 -42.03 23.17
CA ASP A 622 -7.63 -41.30 24.37
C ASP A 622 -8.14 -39.86 24.35
N TRP A 623 -8.19 -39.25 23.16
CA TRP A 623 -8.72 -37.90 22.98
C TRP A 623 -10.23 -37.84 23.21
N PHE A 624 -10.98 -38.83 22.71
CA PHE A 624 -12.41 -38.99 22.98
C PHE A 624 -12.71 -39.18 24.47
N GLU A 625 -12.00 -40.07 25.16
CA GLU A 625 -12.14 -40.27 26.61
C GLU A 625 -11.91 -38.96 27.38
N SER A 626 -10.84 -38.23 27.05
CA SER A 626 -10.53 -36.94 27.69
C SER A 626 -11.58 -35.84 27.44
N PHE A 627 -12.32 -35.94 26.35
CA PHE A 627 -13.42 -35.05 25.97
C PHE A 627 -14.71 -35.45 26.70
N LYS A 628 -15.01 -36.76 26.75
CA LYS A 628 -16.13 -37.34 27.50
C LYS A 628 -16.09 -36.94 28.97
N ASP A 629 -14.93 -37.04 29.62
CA ASP A 629 -14.73 -36.61 31.01
C ASP A 629 -15.18 -35.16 31.28
N VAL A 630 -14.95 -34.26 30.32
CA VAL A 630 -15.35 -32.85 30.44
C VAL A 630 -16.86 -32.69 30.27
N LEU A 631 -17.46 -33.38 29.29
CA LEU A 631 -18.90 -33.31 29.08
C LEU A 631 -19.70 -33.97 30.20
N ASP A 632 -19.18 -35.04 30.81
CA ASP A 632 -19.79 -35.64 32.00
C ASP A 632 -19.80 -34.66 33.17
N SER A 633 -18.70 -33.91 33.38
CA SER A 633 -18.66 -32.81 34.35
C SER A 633 -19.67 -31.72 34.00
N GLN A 634 -19.77 -31.31 32.73
CA GLN A 634 -20.76 -30.35 32.25
C GLN A 634 -22.21 -30.81 32.54
N ARG A 635 -22.52 -32.09 32.28
CA ARG A 635 -23.83 -32.71 32.55
C ARG A 635 -24.18 -32.67 34.04
N THR A 636 -23.21 -32.92 34.92
CA THR A 636 -23.44 -32.85 36.37
C THR A 636 -23.72 -31.43 36.85
N HIS A 637 -22.98 -30.43 36.37
CA HIS A 637 -23.14 -29.04 36.77
C HIS A 637 -24.46 -28.42 36.26
N LEU A 638 -24.91 -28.79 35.06
CA LEU A 638 -26.18 -28.31 34.51
C LEU A 638 -27.41 -28.96 35.17
N LYS A 639 -27.26 -30.14 35.80
CA LYS A 639 -28.32 -30.84 36.54
C LYS A 639 -28.47 -30.37 38.00
N GLU A 640 -27.50 -29.66 38.57
CA GLU A 640 -27.62 -29.10 39.92
C GLU A 640 -28.43 -27.79 39.91
N PRO A 641 -29.64 -27.73 40.50
CA PRO A 641 -30.34 -26.47 40.67
C PRO A 641 -29.59 -25.60 41.69
N ILE A 642 -29.39 -24.32 41.34
CA ILE A 642 -28.89 -23.27 42.25
C ILE A 642 -29.88 -23.15 43.42
N SER A 643 -29.59 -23.76 44.55
CA SER A 643 -30.31 -23.59 45.81
C SER A 643 -29.35 -23.79 46.99
N PRO A 644 -29.12 -22.78 47.85
CA PRO A 644 -28.23 -22.95 48.99
C PRO A 644 -29.02 -23.55 50.13
N GLN A 645 -28.74 -24.80 50.54
CA GLN A 645 -28.82 -25.19 51.96
C GLN A 645 -28.27 -26.59 52.30
N LYS A 646 -27.37 -26.58 53.30
CA LYS A 646 -27.09 -27.60 54.33
C LYS A 646 -26.64 -29.00 53.87
N ARG A 647 -25.30 -29.17 53.84
CA ARG A 647 -24.61 -30.46 54.00
C ARG A 647 -24.99 -31.12 55.34
N VAL A 648 -25.74 -32.21 55.29
CA VAL A 648 -25.71 -33.26 56.32
C VAL A 648 -25.03 -34.47 55.71
N LYS A 649 -23.85 -34.82 56.23
CA LYS A 649 -23.08 -36.01 55.84
C LYS A 649 -23.84 -37.27 56.27
N SER A 650 -24.18 -38.13 55.32
CA SER A 650 -24.40 -39.56 55.61
C SER A 650 -23.71 -40.41 54.54
N LYS A 651 -22.76 -41.22 55.00
CA LYS A 651 -22.04 -42.24 54.23
C LYS A 651 -23.03 -43.37 53.92
N VAL A 652 -23.29 -43.64 52.65
CA VAL A 652 -23.83 -44.92 52.18
C VAL A 652 -22.91 -45.47 51.10
N LYS A 653 -22.59 -46.76 51.25
CA LYS A 653 -21.67 -47.55 50.44
C LYS A 653 -22.17 -47.68 49.00
N SER A 654 -21.25 -47.54 48.05
CA SER A 654 -21.42 -47.75 46.62
C SER A 654 -21.94 -49.16 46.30
N GLN A 655 -23.14 -49.22 45.73
CA GLN A 655 -23.56 -50.28 44.81
C GLN A 655 -23.45 -49.71 43.39
N VAL A 656 -22.90 -50.51 42.48
CA VAL A 656 -22.78 -50.19 41.05
C VAL A 656 -24.19 -49.93 40.49
N PRO A 657 -24.49 -48.77 39.89
CA PRO A 657 -25.77 -48.56 39.23
C PRO A 657 -25.75 -49.29 37.88
N ASP A 658 -26.80 -50.09 37.61
CA ASP A 658 -27.12 -50.53 36.25
C ASP A 658 -27.30 -49.29 35.36
N ALA A 659 -26.68 -49.31 34.17
CA ALA A 659 -26.82 -48.25 33.17
C ALA A 659 -28.29 -48.05 32.80
N THR A 660 -28.79 -46.83 32.96
CA THR A 660 -30.17 -46.49 32.59
C THR A 660 -30.23 -46.22 31.07
N GLU A 661 -31.39 -46.39 30.42
CA GLU A 661 -31.57 -46.05 28.99
C GLU A 661 -31.16 -44.58 28.65
N ASP A 662 -31.12 -43.70 29.65
CA ASP A 662 -30.67 -42.31 29.53
C ASP A 662 -29.13 -42.14 29.52
N ASP A 663 -28.38 -43.14 29.97
CA ASP A 663 -26.91 -43.14 29.92
C ASP A 663 -26.41 -43.64 28.57
N ASP A 664 -27.05 -44.66 27.98
CA ASP A 664 -26.73 -45.12 26.63
C ASP A 664 -26.99 -44.03 25.58
N LYS A 665 -28.10 -43.28 25.73
CA LYS A 665 -28.40 -42.13 24.85
C LYS A 665 -27.38 -41.00 25.00
N TRP A 666 -26.92 -40.75 26.23
CA TRP A 666 -25.89 -39.75 26.50
C TRP A 666 -24.55 -40.13 25.87
N ASP A 667 -24.14 -41.38 25.96
CA ASP A 667 -22.90 -41.86 25.35
C ASP A 667 -22.91 -41.70 23.82
N ILE A 668 -24.04 -41.99 23.16
CA ILE A 668 -24.23 -41.75 21.72
C ILE A 668 -24.16 -40.25 21.40
N GLU A 669 -24.78 -39.40 22.22
CA GLU A 669 -24.75 -37.94 22.05
C GLU A 669 -23.31 -37.40 22.18
N VAL A 670 -22.57 -37.83 23.20
CA VAL A 670 -21.17 -37.45 23.41
C VAL A 670 -20.31 -37.87 22.23
N GLN A 671 -20.53 -39.09 21.71
CA GLN A 671 -19.84 -39.55 20.50
C GLN A 671 -20.17 -38.67 19.29
N ALA A 672 -21.43 -38.32 19.07
CA ALA A 672 -21.83 -37.45 17.96
C ALA A 672 -21.22 -36.04 18.09
N ARG A 673 -21.21 -35.46 19.30
CA ARG A 673 -20.59 -34.15 19.61
C ARG A 673 -19.09 -34.18 19.38
N PHE A 674 -18.40 -35.25 19.83
CA PHE A 674 -16.98 -35.43 19.57
C PHE A 674 -16.67 -35.50 18.07
N ILE A 675 -17.40 -36.32 17.30
CA ILE A 675 -17.19 -36.44 15.85
C ILE A 675 -17.44 -35.12 15.13
N ARG A 676 -18.45 -34.35 15.56
CA ARG A 676 -18.69 -33.00 15.03
C ARG A 676 -17.52 -32.06 15.32
N ALA A 677 -17.10 -31.93 16.58
CA ALA A 677 -15.98 -31.07 16.96
C ALA A 677 -14.67 -31.50 16.29
N LEU A 678 -14.46 -32.81 16.11
CA LEU A 678 -13.33 -33.37 15.37
C LEU A 678 -13.35 -32.92 13.91
N HIS A 679 -14.49 -33.04 13.22
CA HIS A 679 -14.63 -32.59 11.83
C HIS A 679 -14.45 -31.07 11.69
N GLU A 680 -14.90 -30.27 12.67
CA GLU A 680 -14.66 -28.83 12.68
C GLU A 680 -13.15 -28.52 12.80
N LEU A 681 -12.41 -29.23 13.65
CA LEU A 681 -10.95 -29.10 13.75
C LEU A 681 -10.21 -29.59 12.50
N ASP A 682 -10.70 -30.63 11.82
CA ASP A 682 -10.17 -31.10 10.54
C ASP A 682 -10.39 -30.07 9.43
N TYR A 683 -11.60 -29.52 9.36
CA TYR A 683 -11.95 -28.45 8.41
C TYR A 683 -11.09 -27.20 8.58
N LEU A 684 -10.80 -26.82 9.84
CA LEU A 684 -9.89 -25.72 10.16
C LEU A 684 -8.40 -26.06 9.95
N GLY A 685 -8.08 -27.32 9.64
CA GLY A 685 -6.73 -27.78 9.33
C GLY A 685 -5.83 -28.03 10.54
N PHE A 686 -6.37 -28.18 11.76
CA PHE A 686 -5.62 -28.49 12.98
C PHE A 686 -5.11 -29.93 13.05
N ILE A 687 -5.79 -30.81 12.33
CA ILE A 687 -5.52 -32.24 12.29
C ILE A 687 -5.39 -32.71 10.84
N LYS A 688 -4.71 -33.83 10.65
CA LYS A 688 -4.57 -34.50 9.36
C LYS A 688 -4.62 -36.00 9.54
N HIS A 689 -5.39 -36.67 8.69
CA HIS A 689 -5.42 -38.13 8.64
C HIS A 689 -4.08 -38.74 8.23
N THR A 690 -3.71 -39.87 8.83
CA THR A 690 -2.45 -40.57 8.56
C THR A 690 -2.68 -42.06 8.36
N ASN A 691 -2.09 -42.61 7.29
CA ASN A 691 -2.14 -44.05 7.03
C ASN A 691 -1.07 -44.83 7.81
N ARG A 692 -0.27 -44.16 8.66
CA ARG A 692 0.81 -44.82 9.44
C ARG A 692 0.28 -45.60 10.63
N LYS A 693 -0.81 -45.15 11.25
CA LYS A 693 -1.52 -45.80 12.35
C LYS A 693 -3.00 -45.50 12.20
N ALA A 694 -3.84 -46.53 12.17
CA ALA A 694 -5.27 -46.41 11.86
C ALA A 694 -6.03 -45.52 12.87
N ASP A 695 -5.67 -45.60 14.16
CA ASP A 695 -6.40 -44.91 15.23
C ASP A 695 -5.73 -43.59 15.66
N HIS A 696 -4.89 -43.01 14.81
CA HIS A 696 -4.17 -41.79 15.15
C HIS A 696 -4.35 -40.70 14.11
N LEU A 697 -4.31 -39.46 14.58
CA LEU A 697 -4.31 -38.26 13.77
C LEU A 697 -3.00 -37.50 13.95
N LEU A 698 -2.59 -36.75 12.93
CA LEU A 698 -1.44 -35.87 13.00
C LEU A 698 -1.85 -34.48 13.42
N ARG A 699 -1.19 -33.95 14.43
CA ARG A 699 -1.23 -32.54 14.80
C ARG A 699 -0.48 -31.70 13.76
N THR A 700 -1.09 -30.61 13.29
CA THR A 700 -0.46 -29.71 12.29
C THR A 700 0.05 -28.40 12.88
N ILE A 701 -0.48 -27.95 14.03
CA ILE A 701 -0.19 -26.64 14.64
C ILE A 701 0.40 -26.82 16.06
N PHE A 702 1.61 -26.32 16.29
CA PHE A 702 2.41 -26.59 17.50
C PHE A 702 2.66 -25.35 18.37
N ASP A 703 2.88 -24.18 17.77
CA ASP A 703 3.18 -22.94 18.51
C ASP A 703 1.88 -22.24 18.92
N VAL A 704 1.56 -22.31 20.22
CA VAL A 704 0.38 -21.65 20.85
C VAL A 704 0.80 -20.73 22.00
N ASN A 705 2.09 -20.70 22.37
CA ASN A 705 2.62 -19.96 23.53
C ASN A 705 2.79 -18.44 23.33
N GLY A 706 2.17 -17.84 22.31
CA GLY A 706 2.33 -16.42 21.97
C GLY A 706 1.03 -15.62 21.91
N ALA A 707 -0.07 -16.16 22.44
CA ALA A 707 -1.38 -15.54 22.44
C ALA A 707 -1.83 -15.02 23.83
N ASP A 708 -0.90 -14.96 24.79
CA ASP A 708 -1.10 -14.32 26.10
C ASP A 708 -0.79 -12.82 26.04
#